data_AF-A0A497P8S5-F1
#
_entry.id   AF-A0A497P8S5-F1
#
_cell.length_a   1.000
_cell.length_b   1.000
_cell.length_c   1.000
_cell.angle_alpha   90.00
_cell.angle_beta   90.00
_cell.angle_gamma   90.00
#
_symmetry.space_group_name_H-M   'P 1'
#
loop_
_entity.id
_entity.type
_entity.pdbx_description
1 polymer ?
#
loop_
_entity_poly.entity_id
_entity_poly.type
_entity_poly.pdbx_seq_one_letter_code
_entity_poly.pdbx_strand_id
1 'polypeptide(L)'
;MNDYLKFIETKIKSKQDSGFEPHNLNPNLFDFQKYIVEKACKIGRYAIFADCGLGKTLMQLSWASQVVKHTNKPVLVLVPLAVAQQTIEEGMKFSIEVYKYVVGDSSYNPTIYITNYEQLSNIDTSIFGGVVLDESSILKNFTGKTKQAIIDAFENTPYKLACTATPSPNDPMEMCNHAEFLNAMGRNEMLAKYFVHDGGNTSKWRLKGHAREAFYSFISSWATMVSNPCDLGFNGTKYNLPKLEFIDHQIKTESRNNGALFNDIAVSATNFNKELKATMDGRMKLAAEIANSTNEPVIVWIKRNDEGDILRKLIPDAVEVKGSDKPHIKENRLLGFAKGDFRVLITKAKIAQFGLNYQHCKTQVFASLDFSFEGLYQAVRRSYRFGQNNDVNIHLITTDTMQNVVSSIHRKQKQFNEMKQEMNKTMNKSKEMTIGEFDIEEEKNEYYNIKRGDCVELIKEVPDNSVGFSIFSPPFAELYTYSSHVEDMGNSKDYQEFLTQFQFLVKELYRVIESGRNVAIHCMDLPIQKGKEGYIGLRDFSGMILDAFHKEGFIYHSRVTIWKDPVVEMQRTKALGLLHKQVKKDSTMSRVGIPDYLMVFRKDGERNNPVTNTELPVDLWQKYASPVWYDINYSDTLQYRSARTERDEKHICPLQLPTIERAIHLWTNIGDSVLTPFMGIGSEVFQAVKMGRYGIGFELKESYFQLAKNNIESAVQEKAQTSLF
;
A
#
# COMPACT_ATOMS: atom_id res chain seq x y z
N MET A 1 32.02 -13.35 0.23
CA MET A 1 30.86 -12.63 0.78
C MET A 1 30.55 -13.20 2.16
N ASN A 2 30.52 -12.37 3.21
CA ASN A 2 30.17 -12.78 4.57
C ASN A 2 28.70 -13.28 4.61
N ASP A 3 28.35 -14.13 5.56
CA ASP A 3 27.01 -14.71 5.71
C ASP A 3 25.90 -13.66 5.88
N TYR A 4 26.23 -12.51 6.48
CA TYR A 4 25.31 -11.37 6.53
C TYR A 4 24.99 -10.83 5.12
N LEU A 5 26.01 -10.60 4.30
CA LEU A 5 25.83 -10.10 2.94
C LEU A 5 25.07 -11.11 2.06
N LYS A 6 25.31 -12.41 2.23
CA LYS A 6 24.49 -13.46 1.60
C LYS A 6 23.02 -13.39 2.05
N PHE A 7 22.78 -13.14 3.34
CA PHE A 7 21.42 -12.95 3.87
C PHE A 7 20.76 -11.71 3.24
N ILE A 8 21.48 -10.59 3.11
CA ILE A 8 20.97 -9.38 2.44
C ILE A 8 20.60 -9.67 0.98
N GLU A 9 21.40 -10.44 0.24
CA GLU A 9 21.03 -10.88 -1.12
C GLU A 9 19.70 -11.65 -1.16
N THR A 10 19.38 -12.46 -0.14
CA THR A 10 18.10 -13.18 -0.09
C THR A 10 16.88 -12.26 0.09
N LYS A 11 17.08 -11.06 0.64
CA LYS A 11 16.02 -10.04 0.77
C LYS A 11 15.74 -9.34 -0.56
N ILE A 12 16.71 -9.33 -1.47
CA ILE A 12 16.55 -8.76 -2.81
C ILE A 12 15.76 -9.77 -3.64
N LYS A 13 14.46 -9.51 -3.85
CA LYS A 13 13.72 -10.27 -4.87
C LYS A 13 14.39 -10.02 -6.21
N SER A 14 14.98 -11.06 -6.80
CA SER A 14 15.59 -10.93 -8.12
C SER A 14 14.53 -10.44 -9.10
N LYS A 15 14.70 -9.23 -9.61
CA LYS A 15 14.05 -8.80 -10.84
C LYS A 15 14.62 -9.69 -11.93
N GLN A 16 13.99 -10.84 -12.18
CA GLN A 16 14.25 -11.60 -13.39
C GLN A 16 13.79 -10.73 -14.54
N ASP A 17 14.73 -10.03 -15.15
CA ASP A 17 14.55 -9.43 -16.46
C ASP A 17 14.20 -10.58 -17.40
N SER A 18 12.92 -10.60 -17.79
CA SER A 18 12.32 -11.67 -18.57
C SER A 18 12.04 -11.22 -19.99
N GLY A 19 12.15 -9.92 -20.27
CA GLY A 19 11.74 -9.38 -21.55
C GLY A 19 12.56 -9.85 -22.75
N PHE A 20 12.00 -9.63 -23.93
CA PHE A 20 12.60 -9.99 -25.21
C PHE A 20 12.20 -8.96 -26.28
N GLU A 21 12.96 -8.92 -27.36
CA GLU A 21 12.62 -8.14 -28.55
C GLU A 21 11.53 -8.87 -29.36
N PRO A 22 10.30 -8.32 -29.47
CA PRO A 22 9.27 -8.96 -30.27
C PRO A 22 9.53 -8.78 -31.76
N HIS A 23 9.02 -9.72 -32.57
CA HIS A 23 9.15 -9.67 -34.02
C HIS A 23 7.79 -9.87 -34.68
N ASN A 24 7.55 -9.17 -35.80
CA ASN A 24 6.33 -9.30 -36.60
C ASN A 24 5.05 -9.14 -35.74
N LEU A 25 4.91 -7.98 -35.08
CA LEU A 25 3.69 -7.64 -34.36
C LEU A 25 2.47 -7.64 -35.29
N ASN A 26 1.29 -7.83 -34.71
CA ASN A 26 0.05 -7.90 -35.48
C ASN A 26 -0.12 -6.62 -36.33
N PRO A 27 -0.32 -6.73 -37.66
CA PRO A 27 -0.37 -5.57 -38.55
C PRO A 27 -1.57 -4.65 -38.28
N ASN A 28 -2.60 -5.14 -37.59
CA ASN A 28 -3.79 -4.37 -37.24
C ASN A 28 -3.60 -3.47 -36.01
N LEU A 29 -2.46 -3.56 -35.30
CA LEU A 29 -2.12 -2.64 -34.22
C LEU A 29 -1.85 -1.23 -34.80
N PHE A 30 -2.45 -0.21 -34.21
CA PHE A 30 -2.05 1.17 -34.44
C PHE A 30 -0.64 1.43 -33.88
N ASP A 31 0.04 2.48 -34.35
CA ASP A 31 1.44 2.74 -33.99
C ASP A 31 1.67 2.90 -32.48
N PHE A 32 0.76 3.60 -31.78
CA PHE A 32 0.83 3.70 -30.31
C PHE A 32 0.62 2.35 -29.62
N GLN A 33 -0.20 1.46 -30.19
CA GLN A 33 -0.43 0.12 -29.65
C GLN A 33 0.79 -0.78 -29.88
N LYS A 34 1.44 -0.68 -31.06
CA LYS A 34 2.71 -1.34 -31.33
C LYS A 34 3.76 -0.91 -30.31
N TYR A 35 3.94 0.40 -30.12
CA TYR A 35 4.86 0.94 -29.12
C TYR A 35 4.63 0.36 -27.71
N ILE A 36 3.37 0.31 -27.26
CA ILE A 36 3.02 -0.26 -25.94
C ILE A 36 3.35 -1.76 -25.88
N VAL A 37 2.97 -2.53 -26.91
CA VAL A 37 3.21 -3.98 -26.96
C VAL A 37 4.71 -4.28 -27.03
N GLU A 38 5.49 -3.51 -27.79
CA GLU A 38 6.95 -3.62 -27.85
C GLU A 38 7.57 -3.40 -26.48
N LYS A 39 7.21 -2.30 -25.82
CA LYS A 39 7.67 -1.97 -24.48
C LYS A 39 7.29 -3.07 -23.47
N ALA A 40 6.07 -3.60 -23.55
CA ALA A 40 5.60 -4.69 -22.70
C ALA A 40 6.37 -6.01 -22.92
N CYS A 41 6.76 -6.33 -24.16
CA CYS A 41 7.58 -7.51 -24.46
C CYS A 41 9.02 -7.32 -23.95
N LYS A 42 9.63 -6.15 -24.16
CA LYS A 42 11.00 -5.82 -23.73
C LYS A 42 11.18 -5.84 -22.22
N ILE A 43 10.12 -5.55 -21.46
CA ILE A 43 10.15 -5.58 -19.99
C ILE A 43 9.69 -6.95 -19.46
N GLY A 44 8.83 -7.67 -20.18
CA GLY A 44 8.32 -9.00 -19.84
C GLY A 44 7.23 -9.02 -18.78
N ARG A 45 7.40 -8.24 -17.69
CA ARG A 45 6.40 -8.05 -16.62
C ARG A 45 5.88 -6.62 -16.64
N TYR A 46 4.71 -6.41 -17.24
CA TYR A 46 4.24 -5.07 -17.60
C TYR A 46 2.76 -4.82 -17.28
N ALA A 47 2.41 -3.54 -17.18
CA ALA A 47 1.04 -3.09 -17.03
C ALA A 47 0.60 -2.15 -18.16
N ILE A 48 -0.56 -2.43 -18.73
CA ILE A 48 -1.22 -1.57 -19.72
C ILE A 48 -2.45 -0.93 -19.07
N PHE A 49 -2.27 0.29 -18.61
CA PHE A 49 -3.31 1.13 -18.02
C PHE A 49 -3.97 2.03 -19.07
N ALA A 50 -4.61 1.39 -20.05
CA ALA A 50 -5.23 2.06 -21.18
C ALA A 50 -6.73 2.30 -20.95
N ASP A 51 -7.22 3.50 -21.27
CA ASP A 51 -8.65 3.84 -21.14
C ASP A 51 -9.56 2.99 -22.06
N CYS A 52 -10.86 3.05 -21.84
CA CYS A 52 -11.84 2.27 -22.58
C CYS A 52 -11.88 2.67 -24.06
N GLY A 53 -11.81 1.68 -24.96
CA GLY A 53 -11.85 1.89 -26.41
C GLY A 53 -10.48 1.99 -27.09
N LEU A 54 -9.36 2.01 -26.35
CA LEU A 54 -8.00 2.07 -26.94
C LEU A 54 -7.48 0.72 -27.48
N GLY A 55 -8.32 -0.31 -27.57
CA GLY A 55 -7.94 -1.63 -28.14
C GLY A 55 -7.11 -2.52 -27.20
N LYS A 56 -7.37 -2.49 -25.88
CA LYS A 56 -6.70 -3.35 -24.87
C LYS A 56 -6.68 -4.83 -25.24
N THR A 57 -7.79 -5.36 -25.73
CA THR A 57 -7.92 -6.77 -26.12
C THR A 57 -6.93 -7.14 -27.22
N LEU A 58 -6.76 -6.30 -28.25
CA LEU A 58 -5.78 -6.56 -29.30
C LEU A 58 -4.34 -6.43 -28.78
N MET A 59 -4.05 -5.44 -27.91
CA MET A 59 -2.73 -5.28 -27.31
C MET A 59 -2.35 -6.50 -26.45
N GLN A 60 -3.24 -6.96 -25.58
CA GLN A 60 -2.97 -8.08 -24.67
C GLN A 60 -2.82 -9.41 -25.41
N LEU A 61 -3.63 -9.65 -26.44
CA LEU A 61 -3.54 -10.86 -27.28
C LEU A 61 -2.29 -10.83 -28.17
N SER A 62 -1.90 -9.66 -28.68
CA SER A 62 -0.66 -9.51 -29.45
C SER A 62 0.57 -9.77 -28.60
N TRP A 63 0.60 -9.25 -27.36
CA TRP A 63 1.65 -9.57 -26.39
C TRP A 63 1.68 -11.06 -26.06
N ALA A 64 0.52 -11.67 -25.78
CA ALA A 64 0.43 -13.11 -25.47
C ALA A 64 0.94 -13.96 -26.64
N SER A 65 0.59 -13.61 -27.88
CA SER A 65 1.09 -14.28 -29.08
C SER A 65 2.61 -14.22 -29.20
N GLN A 66 3.23 -13.07 -28.89
CA GLN A 66 4.69 -12.93 -28.88
C GLN A 66 5.34 -13.80 -27.80
N VAL A 67 4.76 -13.84 -26.59
CA VAL A 67 5.25 -14.69 -25.50
C VAL A 67 5.16 -16.18 -25.85
N VAL A 68 4.05 -16.63 -26.46
CA VAL A 68 3.90 -18.01 -26.94
C VAL A 68 5.01 -18.35 -27.95
N LYS A 69 5.23 -17.47 -28.95
CA LYS A 69 6.28 -17.67 -29.97
C LYS A 69 7.68 -17.71 -29.37
N HIS A 70 7.96 -16.85 -28.40
CA HIS A 70 9.28 -16.74 -27.79
C HIS A 70 9.58 -17.92 -26.85
N THR A 71 8.61 -18.32 -26.04
CA THR A 71 8.81 -19.34 -24.99
C THR A 71 8.50 -20.77 -25.45
N ASN A 72 7.76 -20.92 -26.55
CA ASN A 72 7.14 -22.17 -26.96
C ASN A 72 6.30 -22.83 -25.85
N LYS A 73 5.69 -22.01 -24.99
CA LYS A 73 4.80 -22.42 -23.89
C LYS A 73 3.45 -21.72 -24.01
N PRO A 74 2.37 -22.31 -23.46
CA PRO A 74 1.07 -21.66 -23.47
C PRO A 74 1.04 -20.38 -22.63
N VAL A 75 0.14 -19.46 -22.98
CA VAL A 75 -0.16 -18.25 -22.20
C VAL A 75 -1.60 -18.29 -21.72
N LEU A 76 -1.82 -17.97 -20.44
CA LEU A 76 -3.15 -17.91 -19.85
C LEU A 76 -3.69 -16.48 -19.81
N VAL A 77 -4.92 -16.28 -20.27
CA VAL A 77 -5.66 -15.02 -20.13
C VAL A 77 -6.77 -15.23 -19.09
N LEU A 78 -6.68 -14.53 -17.97
CA LEU A 78 -7.71 -14.50 -16.94
C LEU A 78 -8.63 -13.29 -17.15
N VAL A 79 -9.94 -13.55 -17.25
CA VAL A 79 -10.94 -12.52 -17.56
C VAL A 79 -12.14 -12.55 -16.60
N PRO A 80 -12.89 -11.45 -16.44
CA PRO A 80 -14.17 -11.47 -15.74
C PRO A 80 -15.20 -12.39 -16.41
N LEU A 81 -16.23 -12.80 -15.65
CA LEU A 81 -17.38 -13.54 -16.18
C LEU A 81 -18.01 -12.81 -17.39
N ALA A 82 -18.40 -13.59 -18.41
CA ALA A 82 -18.98 -13.15 -19.69
C ALA A 82 -18.04 -12.42 -20.68
N VAL A 83 -16.73 -12.28 -20.38
CA VAL A 83 -15.78 -11.64 -21.32
C VAL A 83 -15.05 -12.65 -22.19
N ALA A 84 -14.92 -13.91 -21.75
CA ALA A 84 -14.09 -14.92 -22.42
C ALA A 84 -14.51 -15.15 -23.89
N GLN A 85 -15.80 -15.31 -24.16
CA GLN A 85 -16.31 -15.55 -25.51
C GLN A 85 -16.04 -14.35 -26.44
N GLN A 86 -16.25 -13.13 -25.94
CA GLN A 86 -15.98 -11.90 -26.68
C GLN A 86 -14.48 -11.78 -27.03
N THR A 87 -13.59 -12.10 -26.09
CA THR A 87 -12.13 -12.06 -26.34
C THR A 87 -11.70 -13.10 -27.38
N ILE A 88 -12.32 -14.28 -27.39
CA ILE A 88 -12.07 -15.31 -28.42
C ILE A 88 -12.48 -14.80 -29.81
N GLU A 89 -13.69 -14.26 -29.93
CA GLU A 89 -14.20 -13.71 -31.19
C GLU A 89 -13.35 -12.54 -31.68
N GLU A 90 -12.90 -11.66 -30.78
CA GLU A 90 -12.00 -10.56 -31.12
C GLU A 90 -10.63 -11.08 -31.59
N GLY A 91 -10.09 -12.11 -30.95
CA GLY A 91 -8.86 -12.78 -31.39
C GLY A 91 -8.96 -13.28 -32.84
N MET A 92 -10.07 -13.97 -33.17
CA MET A 92 -10.29 -14.48 -34.53
C MET A 92 -10.31 -13.37 -35.59
N LYS A 93 -10.93 -12.22 -35.30
CA LYS A 93 -10.95 -11.06 -36.22
C LYS A 93 -9.55 -10.58 -36.59
N PHE A 94 -8.59 -10.72 -35.67
CA PHE A 94 -7.20 -10.30 -35.87
C PHE A 94 -6.25 -11.48 -36.14
N SER A 95 -6.78 -12.64 -36.51
CA SER A 95 -6.01 -13.87 -36.79
C SER A 95 -5.14 -14.33 -35.62
N ILE A 96 -5.67 -14.20 -34.40
CA ILE A 96 -5.06 -14.72 -33.17
C ILE A 96 -5.97 -15.80 -32.61
N GLU A 97 -5.48 -17.04 -32.60
CA GLU A 97 -6.22 -18.18 -32.04
C GLU A 97 -6.21 -18.14 -30.51
N VAL A 98 -7.39 -18.25 -29.91
CA VAL A 98 -7.60 -18.26 -28.46
C VAL A 98 -8.57 -19.38 -28.13
N TYR A 99 -8.19 -20.26 -27.21
CA TYR A 99 -8.95 -21.45 -26.82
C TYR A 99 -9.43 -21.36 -25.38
N LYS A 100 -10.65 -21.84 -25.09
CA LYS A 100 -11.09 -21.97 -23.69
C LYS A 100 -10.23 -23.01 -22.98
N TYR A 101 -9.74 -22.69 -21.79
CA TYR A 101 -9.05 -23.66 -20.95
C TYR A 101 -10.04 -24.71 -20.43
N VAL A 102 -9.72 -25.99 -20.61
CA VAL A 102 -10.52 -27.12 -20.11
C VAL A 102 -9.73 -27.83 -19.01
N VAL A 103 -10.32 -27.91 -17.82
CA VAL A 103 -9.70 -28.57 -16.67
C VAL A 103 -9.55 -30.07 -16.96
N GLY A 104 -8.34 -30.60 -16.76
CA GLY A 104 -8.03 -32.04 -16.93
C GLY A 104 -7.68 -32.45 -18.36
N ASP A 105 -7.66 -31.53 -19.33
CA ASP A 105 -7.07 -31.79 -20.65
C ASP A 105 -5.54 -31.80 -20.51
N SER A 106 -4.86 -32.85 -20.99
CA SER A 106 -3.40 -32.99 -20.92
C SER A 106 -2.69 -32.56 -22.21
N SER A 107 -3.44 -32.16 -23.24
CA SER A 107 -2.91 -31.69 -24.53
C SER A 107 -2.62 -30.18 -24.51
N TYR A 108 -1.52 -29.79 -23.88
CA TYR A 108 -1.13 -28.39 -23.77
C TYR A 108 -0.28 -27.95 -24.97
N ASN A 109 -0.94 -27.43 -26.00
CA ASN A 109 -0.27 -26.84 -27.15
C ASN A 109 0.25 -25.43 -26.83
N PRO A 110 1.35 -24.97 -27.44
CA PRO A 110 1.82 -23.58 -27.34
C PRO A 110 0.82 -22.62 -28.01
N THR A 111 -0.20 -22.23 -27.25
CA THR A 111 -1.26 -21.33 -27.70
C THR A 111 -1.77 -20.45 -26.55
N ILE A 112 -2.74 -19.59 -26.86
CA ILE A 112 -3.37 -18.71 -25.88
C ILE A 112 -4.62 -19.42 -25.34
N TYR A 113 -4.63 -19.66 -24.04
CA TYR A 113 -5.79 -20.19 -23.33
C TYR A 113 -6.49 -19.08 -22.55
N ILE A 114 -7.82 -19.14 -22.44
CA ILE A 114 -8.63 -18.16 -21.71
C ILE A 114 -9.56 -18.83 -20.71
N THR A 115 -9.69 -18.24 -19.53
CA THR A 115 -10.65 -18.67 -18.51
C THR A 115 -10.98 -17.55 -17.53
N ASN A 116 -11.91 -17.82 -16.62
CA ASN A 116 -12.38 -16.87 -15.63
C ASN A 116 -11.53 -16.92 -14.34
N TYR A 117 -11.42 -15.78 -13.65
CA TYR A 117 -10.71 -15.68 -12.37
C TYR A 117 -11.16 -16.71 -11.32
N GLU A 118 -12.45 -17.04 -11.30
CA GLU A 118 -13.04 -18.00 -10.36
C GLU A 118 -12.53 -19.44 -10.54
N GLN A 119 -11.92 -19.74 -11.69
CA GLN A 119 -11.37 -21.08 -11.98
C GLN A 119 -9.91 -21.25 -11.54
N LEU A 120 -9.25 -20.21 -11.02
CA LEU A 120 -7.81 -20.22 -10.73
C LEU A 120 -7.35 -21.43 -9.91
N SER A 121 -8.12 -21.85 -8.91
CA SER A 121 -7.77 -23.01 -8.05
C SER A 121 -7.76 -24.35 -8.79
N ASN A 122 -8.34 -24.41 -9.99
CA ASN A 122 -8.48 -25.63 -10.79
C ASN A 122 -7.46 -25.66 -11.95
N ILE A 123 -6.50 -24.72 -11.97
CA ILE A 123 -5.53 -24.55 -13.05
C ILE A 123 -4.15 -24.95 -12.52
N ASP A 124 -3.46 -25.82 -13.25
CA ASP A 124 -2.02 -25.99 -13.04
C ASP A 124 -1.31 -24.78 -13.68
N THR A 125 -0.89 -23.82 -12.87
CA THR A 125 -0.26 -22.60 -13.39
C THR A 125 1.19 -22.80 -13.84
N SER A 126 1.81 -23.93 -13.48
CA SER A 126 3.23 -24.21 -13.76
C SER A 126 3.53 -24.44 -15.24
N ILE A 127 2.52 -24.81 -16.02
CA ILE A 127 2.65 -25.10 -17.46
C ILE A 127 2.75 -23.82 -18.32
N PHE A 128 2.31 -22.67 -17.79
CA PHE A 128 2.21 -21.45 -18.59
C PHE A 128 3.53 -20.68 -18.61
N GLY A 129 3.94 -20.26 -19.82
CA GLY A 129 5.05 -19.34 -20.01
C GLY A 129 4.68 -17.90 -19.61
N GLY A 130 3.41 -17.53 -19.74
CA GLY A 130 2.95 -16.20 -19.36
C GLY A 130 1.49 -16.13 -18.92
N VAL A 131 1.13 -15.03 -18.28
CA VAL A 131 -0.23 -14.75 -17.83
C VAL A 131 -0.65 -13.32 -18.17
N VAL A 132 -1.91 -13.14 -18.57
CA VAL A 132 -2.58 -11.86 -18.77
C VAL A 132 -3.74 -11.76 -17.78
N LEU A 133 -3.78 -10.67 -17.02
CA LEU A 133 -4.93 -10.28 -16.20
C LEU A 133 -5.72 -9.19 -16.94
N ASP A 134 -6.82 -9.59 -17.59
CA ASP A 134 -7.77 -8.63 -18.16
C ASP A 134 -8.67 -8.07 -17.06
N GLU A 135 -8.93 -6.77 -17.09
CA GLU A 135 -9.55 -6.02 -16.00
C GLU A 135 -8.88 -6.29 -14.63
N SER A 136 -7.55 -6.14 -14.61
CA SER A 136 -6.68 -6.32 -13.43
C SER A 136 -7.00 -5.43 -12.22
N SER A 137 -8.01 -4.55 -12.31
CA SER A 137 -8.59 -3.86 -11.15
C SER A 137 -9.18 -4.83 -10.12
N ILE A 138 -9.28 -6.13 -10.44
CA ILE A 138 -9.55 -7.20 -9.47
C ILE A 138 -8.51 -7.27 -8.34
N LEU A 139 -7.26 -6.86 -8.59
CA LEU A 139 -6.19 -6.84 -7.59
C LEU A 139 -6.46 -5.85 -6.45
N LYS A 140 -7.43 -4.92 -6.61
CA LYS A 140 -7.72 -3.87 -5.63
C LYS A 140 -8.66 -4.31 -4.49
N ASN A 141 -9.66 -5.16 -4.76
CA ASN A 141 -10.77 -5.39 -3.82
C ASN A 141 -11.46 -6.76 -3.97
N PHE A 142 -10.72 -7.85 -3.73
CA PHE A 142 -11.36 -9.11 -3.35
C PHE A 142 -10.58 -9.70 -2.18
N THR A 143 -11.34 -10.05 -1.13
CA THR A 143 -10.93 -10.67 0.14
C THR A 143 -9.53 -11.25 0.06
N GLY A 144 -8.58 -10.75 0.87
CA GLY A 144 -7.12 -10.90 0.67
C GLY A 144 -6.61 -12.26 0.16
N LYS A 145 -7.33 -13.35 0.44
CA LYS A 145 -7.15 -14.68 -0.16
C LYS A 145 -7.08 -14.72 -1.70
N THR A 146 -7.95 -14.05 -2.46
CA THR A 146 -7.95 -14.16 -3.94
C THR A 146 -6.79 -13.40 -4.57
N LYS A 147 -6.54 -12.16 -4.09
CA LYS A 147 -5.35 -11.38 -4.49
C LYS A 147 -4.09 -12.20 -4.24
N GLN A 148 -3.97 -12.75 -3.03
CA GLN A 148 -2.82 -13.56 -2.64
C GLN A 148 -2.71 -14.82 -3.52
N ALA A 149 -3.82 -15.52 -3.77
CA ALA A 149 -3.82 -16.69 -4.66
C ALA A 149 -3.33 -16.37 -6.08
N ILE A 150 -3.68 -15.21 -6.67
CA ILE A 150 -3.17 -14.79 -7.98
C ILE A 150 -1.66 -14.52 -7.91
N ILE A 151 -1.22 -13.77 -6.90
CA ILE A 151 0.20 -13.42 -6.72
C ILE A 151 1.04 -14.69 -6.53
N ASP A 152 0.60 -15.59 -5.66
CA ASP A 152 1.29 -16.85 -5.35
C ASP A 152 1.31 -17.78 -6.58
N ALA A 153 0.17 -17.96 -7.24
CA ALA A 153 0.05 -18.90 -8.37
C ALA A 153 0.92 -18.52 -9.58
N PHE A 154 1.22 -17.23 -9.74
CA PHE A 154 2.07 -16.74 -10.83
C PHE A 154 3.38 -16.12 -10.33
N GLU A 155 3.82 -16.38 -9.09
CA GLU A 155 5.02 -15.77 -8.51
C GLU A 155 6.24 -15.97 -9.42
N ASN A 156 6.43 -17.21 -9.89
CA ASN A 156 7.54 -17.65 -10.72
C ASN A 156 7.29 -17.54 -12.24
N THR A 157 6.13 -17.03 -12.67
CA THR A 157 5.83 -16.88 -14.10
C THR A 157 6.69 -15.76 -14.68
N PRO A 158 7.49 -16.01 -15.74
CA PRO A 158 8.41 -15.01 -16.27
C PRO A 158 7.66 -13.85 -16.91
N TYR A 159 6.63 -14.13 -17.72
CA TYR A 159 5.88 -13.12 -18.46
C TYR A 159 4.54 -12.82 -17.79
N LYS A 160 4.31 -11.56 -17.43
CA LYS A 160 3.08 -11.14 -16.76
C LYS A 160 2.57 -9.85 -17.37
N LEU A 161 1.29 -9.80 -17.70
CA LEU A 161 0.64 -8.60 -18.21
C LEU A 161 -0.60 -8.26 -17.38
N ALA A 162 -0.69 -7.03 -16.89
CA ALA A 162 -1.87 -6.54 -16.20
C ALA A 162 -2.56 -5.43 -17.02
N CYS A 163 -3.81 -5.63 -17.40
CA CYS A 163 -4.56 -4.69 -18.24
C CYS A 163 -5.74 -4.11 -17.47
N THR A 164 -5.94 -2.79 -17.45
CA THR A 164 -7.16 -2.16 -16.90
C THR A 164 -7.26 -0.69 -17.34
N ALA A 165 -8.46 -0.11 -17.34
CA ALA A 165 -8.61 1.34 -17.49
C ALA A 165 -8.46 2.09 -16.16
N THR A 166 -8.63 1.39 -15.02
CA THR A 166 -8.76 1.96 -13.69
C THR A 166 -7.86 1.20 -12.71
N PRO A 167 -6.54 1.43 -12.77
CA PRO A 167 -5.58 0.66 -11.97
C PRO A 167 -5.61 1.00 -10.47
N SER A 168 -5.95 2.25 -10.12
CA SER A 168 -6.03 2.73 -8.74
C SER A 168 -7.16 3.75 -8.58
N PRO A 169 -8.43 3.32 -8.74
CA PRO A 169 -9.57 4.23 -8.77
C PRO A 169 -9.91 4.88 -7.42
N ASN A 170 -9.45 4.31 -6.29
CA ASN A 170 -9.81 4.82 -4.96
C ASN A 170 -8.62 5.35 -4.17
N ASP A 171 -7.44 4.74 -4.30
CA ASP A 171 -6.28 5.04 -3.45
C ASP A 171 -4.99 4.64 -4.16
N PRO A 172 -3.98 5.52 -4.33
CA PRO A 172 -2.68 5.20 -4.93
C PRO A 172 -2.00 3.94 -4.37
N MET A 173 -2.28 3.54 -3.12
CA MET A 173 -1.83 2.26 -2.57
C MET A 173 -2.31 1.03 -3.34
N GLU A 174 -3.42 1.13 -4.09
CA GLU A 174 -3.92 0.03 -4.92
C GLU A 174 -2.86 -0.38 -5.97
N MET A 175 -1.97 0.54 -6.39
CA MET A 175 -0.82 0.26 -7.27
C MET A 175 0.20 -0.70 -6.67
N CYS A 176 0.32 -0.76 -5.34
CA CYS A 176 1.24 -1.69 -4.68
C CYS A 176 0.91 -3.14 -5.05
N ASN A 177 -0.38 -3.45 -5.29
CA ASN A 177 -0.80 -4.80 -5.64
C ASN A 177 -0.39 -5.18 -7.08
N HIS A 178 -0.45 -4.22 -8.02
CA HIS A 178 0.03 -4.44 -9.38
C HIS A 178 1.54 -4.64 -9.43
N ALA A 179 2.29 -3.83 -8.68
CA ALA A 179 3.74 -3.99 -8.59
C ALA A 179 4.14 -5.31 -7.94
N GLU A 180 3.41 -5.75 -6.91
CA GLU A 180 3.62 -7.04 -6.26
C GLU A 180 3.36 -8.19 -7.24
N PHE A 181 2.24 -8.17 -7.98
CA PHE A 181 1.94 -9.17 -9.00
C PHE A 181 3.01 -9.23 -10.11
N LEU A 182 3.47 -8.06 -10.58
CA LEU A 182 4.49 -7.94 -11.62
C LEU A 182 5.91 -8.19 -11.12
N ASN A 183 6.10 -8.52 -9.84
CA ASN A 183 7.41 -8.66 -9.20
C ASN A 183 8.29 -7.40 -9.39
N ALA A 184 7.68 -6.22 -9.46
CA ALA A 184 8.39 -4.94 -9.62
C ALA A 184 8.91 -4.41 -8.28
N MET A 185 8.12 -4.56 -7.20
CA MET A 185 8.48 -4.19 -5.83
C MET A 185 7.48 -4.84 -4.86
N GLY A 186 7.95 -5.26 -3.68
CA GLY A 186 7.07 -5.79 -2.64
C GLY A 186 6.15 -4.72 -2.05
N ARG A 187 4.98 -5.11 -1.54
CA ARG A 187 4.03 -4.16 -0.93
C ARG A 187 4.65 -3.40 0.26
N ASN A 188 5.36 -4.09 1.16
CA ASN A 188 5.96 -3.47 2.35
C ASN A 188 7.06 -2.48 1.96
N GLU A 189 7.94 -2.88 1.04
CA GLU A 189 8.99 -2.02 0.48
C GLU A 189 8.40 -0.77 -0.18
N MET A 190 7.30 -0.91 -0.93
CA MET A 190 6.64 0.23 -1.56
C MET A 190 6.01 1.18 -0.54
N LEU A 191 5.34 0.62 0.49
CA LEU A 191 4.76 1.41 1.58
C LEU A 191 5.85 2.20 2.31
N ALA A 192 6.98 1.57 2.62
CA ALA A 192 8.14 2.20 3.21
C ALA A 192 8.69 3.36 2.38
N LYS A 193 8.87 3.11 1.08
CA LYS A 193 9.55 4.03 0.17
C LYS A 193 8.70 5.24 -0.15
N TYR A 194 7.40 5.04 -0.41
CA TYR A 194 6.55 6.08 -0.99
C TYR A 194 5.35 6.49 -0.14
N PHE A 195 5.02 5.77 0.93
CA PHE A 195 3.82 6.04 1.72
C PHE A 195 4.12 6.29 3.20
N VAL A 196 3.16 6.92 3.87
CA VAL A 196 3.23 7.28 5.28
C VAL A 196 1.85 7.17 5.92
N HIS A 197 1.79 6.75 7.19
CA HIS A 197 0.53 6.68 7.92
C HIS A 197 -0.07 8.07 8.16
N ASP A 198 -1.38 8.19 7.96
CA ASP A 198 -2.11 9.39 8.38
C ASP A 198 -2.26 9.36 9.90
N GLY A 199 -1.63 10.29 10.62
CA GLY A 199 -1.40 10.25 12.08
C GLY A 199 -2.66 10.18 12.97
N GLY A 200 -3.86 10.22 12.39
CA GLY A 200 -5.13 9.98 13.10
C GLY A 200 -5.76 8.60 12.85
N ASN A 201 -5.25 7.79 11.92
CA ASN A 201 -5.78 6.46 11.60
C ASN A 201 -4.69 5.54 11.01
N THR A 202 -4.22 4.58 11.79
CA THR A 202 -3.20 3.58 11.40
C THR A 202 -3.61 2.69 10.23
N SER A 203 -4.87 2.70 9.78
CA SER A 203 -5.30 1.96 8.58
C SER A 203 -5.17 2.77 7.28
N LYS A 204 -4.94 4.09 7.36
CA LYS A 204 -4.84 4.96 6.19
C LYS A 204 -3.40 5.36 5.94
N TRP A 205 -2.94 5.11 4.73
CA TRP A 205 -1.67 5.64 4.25
C TRP A 205 -1.93 6.75 3.24
N ARG A 206 -0.98 7.66 3.14
CA ARG A 206 -0.93 8.70 2.12
C ARG A 206 0.45 8.67 1.48
N LEU A 207 0.53 9.12 0.23
CA LEU A 207 1.82 9.27 -0.44
C LEU A 207 2.67 10.34 0.27
N LYS A 208 3.97 10.08 0.42
CA LYS A 208 4.93 11.04 0.94
C LYS A 208 5.02 12.23 0.00
N GLY A 209 5.01 13.45 0.55
CA GLY A 209 5.00 14.67 -0.26
C GLY A 209 6.20 14.75 -1.20
N HIS A 210 7.40 14.51 -0.66
CA HIS A 210 8.66 14.51 -1.42
C HIS A 210 8.82 13.28 -2.33
N ALA A 211 8.20 12.13 -2.03
CA ALA A 211 8.37 10.90 -2.80
C ALA A 211 7.38 10.78 -3.98
N ARG A 212 6.50 11.77 -4.20
CA ARG A 212 5.45 11.72 -5.22
C ARG A 212 6.00 11.54 -6.64
N GLU A 213 6.98 12.34 -7.04
CA GLU A 213 7.59 12.24 -8.37
C GLU A 213 8.32 10.90 -8.56
N ALA A 214 9.09 10.49 -7.54
CA ALA A 214 9.80 9.21 -7.54
C ALA A 214 8.86 8.00 -7.60
N PHE A 215 7.70 8.07 -6.95
CA PHE A 215 6.67 7.04 -7.00
C PHE A 215 6.11 6.86 -8.41
N TYR A 216 5.71 7.95 -9.06
CA TYR A 216 5.15 7.86 -10.41
C TYR A 216 6.21 7.53 -11.47
N SER A 217 7.46 7.98 -11.28
CA SER A 217 8.59 7.54 -12.11
C SER A 217 8.84 6.03 -11.99
N PHE A 218 8.79 5.50 -10.77
CA PHE A 218 8.88 4.07 -10.54
C PHE A 218 7.74 3.30 -11.21
N ILE A 219 6.48 3.73 -11.08
CA ILE A 219 5.35 3.08 -11.76
C ILE A 219 5.56 3.10 -13.29
N SER A 220 5.99 4.23 -13.84
CA SER A 220 6.24 4.39 -15.28
C SER A 220 7.33 3.47 -15.84
N SER A 221 8.16 2.87 -14.97
CA SER A 221 9.18 1.88 -15.38
C SER A 221 8.58 0.52 -15.76
N TRP A 222 7.40 0.17 -15.23
CA TRP A 222 6.74 -1.13 -15.46
C TRP A 222 5.27 -1.00 -15.91
N ALA A 223 4.76 0.22 -16.06
CA ALA A 223 3.41 0.48 -16.57
C ALA A 223 3.39 1.58 -17.63
N THR A 224 2.41 1.51 -18.53
CA THR A 224 2.00 2.62 -19.40
C THR A 224 0.58 3.01 -19.05
N MET A 225 0.36 4.29 -18.75
CA MET A 225 -0.98 4.86 -18.61
C MET A 225 -1.29 5.72 -19.83
N VAL A 226 -2.43 5.46 -20.48
CA VAL A 226 -2.82 6.17 -21.71
C VAL A 226 -4.34 6.38 -21.75
N SER A 227 -4.77 7.62 -21.93
CA SER A 227 -6.18 7.98 -22.15
C SER A 227 -6.45 8.39 -23.58
N ASN A 228 -5.44 8.97 -24.23
CA ASN A 228 -5.46 9.33 -25.64
C ASN A 228 -4.06 9.07 -26.23
N PRO A 229 -3.92 8.61 -27.49
CA PRO A 229 -2.60 8.41 -28.09
C PRO A 229 -1.67 9.63 -28.04
N CYS A 230 -2.22 10.85 -27.96
CA CYS A 230 -1.46 12.09 -27.76
C CYS A 230 -0.63 12.07 -26.47
N ASP A 231 -1.05 11.33 -25.43
CA ASP A 231 -0.31 11.18 -24.17
C ASP A 231 1.08 10.57 -24.40
N LEU A 232 1.24 9.78 -25.47
CA LEU A 232 2.48 9.11 -25.89
C LEU A 232 3.14 9.79 -27.09
N GLY A 233 2.65 10.97 -27.51
CA GLY A 233 3.17 11.70 -28.67
C GLY A 233 2.66 11.22 -30.04
N PHE A 234 1.66 10.34 -30.09
CA PHE A 234 1.04 9.89 -31.34
C PHE A 234 -0.18 10.74 -31.72
N ASN A 235 -0.63 10.66 -32.97
CA ASN A 235 -1.86 11.33 -33.41
C ASN A 235 -3.10 10.69 -32.77
N GLY A 236 -3.74 11.41 -31.86
CA GLY A 236 -4.94 10.98 -31.16
C GLY A 236 -6.24 11.63 -31.60
N THR A 237 -6.27 12.37 -32.72
CA THR A 237 -7.46 13.11 -33.17
C THR A 237 -8.69 12.23 -33.36
N LYS A 238 -8.51 10.98 -33.81
CA LYS A 238 -9.59 9.98 -33.92
C LYS A 238 -10.20 9.56 -32.57
N TYR A 239 -9.51 9.83 -31.47
CA TYR A 239 -9.93 9.50 -30.10
C TYR A 239 -10.54 10.69 -29.36
N ASN A 240 -10.71 11.83 -30.04
CA ASN A 240 -11.49 12.94 -29.53
C ASN A 240 -12.96 12.53 -29.53
N LEU A 241 -13.49 12.30 -28.34
CA LEU A 241 -14.88 11.92 -28.16
C LEU A 241 -15.79 13.16 -28.17
N PRO A 242 -17.06 12.99 -28.59
CA PRO A 242 -18.09 14.04 -28.52
C PRO A 242 -18.37 14.49 -27.07
N LYS A 243 -19.30 15.42 -26.87
CA LYS A 243 -19.58 15.97 -25.53
C LYS A 243 -20.11 14.85 -24.61
N LEU A 244 -19.59 14.79 -23.38
CA LEU A 244 -20.14 14.00 -22.30
C LEU A 244 -20.79 14.96 -21.30
N GLU A 245 -22.11 14.86 -21.15
CA GLU A 245 -22.88 15.75 -20.28
C GLU A 245 -23.42 14.98 -19.07
N PHE A 246 -23.08 15.46 -17.87
CA PHE A 246 -23.65 14.98 -16.62
C PHE A 246 -24.80 15.90 -16.23
N ILE A 247 -26.01 15.34 -16.08
CA ILE A 247 -27.23 16.07 -15.75
C ILE A 247 -27.66 15.63 -14.35
N ASP A 248 -27.52 16.52 -13.38
CA ASP A 248 -27.88 16.25 -11.99
C ASP A 248 -29.37 16.48 -11.75
N HIS A 249 -30.04 15.45 -11.22
CA HIS A 249 -31.43 15.51 -10.80
C HIS A 249 -31.48 15.32 -9.28
N GLN A 250 -31.81 16.38 -8.55
CA GLN A 250 -31.90 16.32 -7.08
C GLN A 250 -33.35 16.19 -6.63
N ILE A 251 -33.66 15.13 -5.88
CA ILE A 251 -34.95 14.94 -5.23
C ILE A 251 -34.86 15.45 -3.79
N LYS A 252 -35.80 16.32 -3.40
CA LYS A 252 -35.93 16.80 -2.02
C LYS A 252 -36.58 15.73 -1.15
N THR A 253 -36.01 15.47 0.01
CA THR A 253 -36.56 14.50 0.96
C THR A 253 -37.48 15.19 1.95
N GLU A 254 -38.54 14.50 2.39
CA GLU A 254 -39.42 15.03 3.44
C GLU A 254 -38.64 15.20 4.75
N SER A 255 -38.90 16.30 5.46
CA SER A 255 -38.25 16.59 6.75
C SER A 255 -38.56 15.47 7.74
N ARG A 256 -37.52 14.87 8.31
CA ARG A 256 -37.68 13.84 9.34
C ARG A 256 -38.22 14.52 10.61
N ASN A 257 -39.23 13.93 11.24
CA ASN A 257 -39.77 14.40 12.53
C ASN A 257 -38.84 14.03 13.69
N ASN A 258 -37.61 14.57 13.69
CA ASN A 258 -36.58 14.34 14.71
C ASN A 258 -36.15 15.64 15.42
N GLY A 259 -36.97 16.69 15.36
CA GLY A 259 -36.74 17.95 16.07
C GLY A 259 -35.68 18.87 15.45
N ALA A 260 -35.16 18.53 14.27
CA ALA A 260 -34.23 19.35 13.50
C ALA A 260 -34.97 20.04 12.34
N LEU A 261 -34.63 21.30 12.04
CA LEU A 261 -35.24 22.07 10.93
C LEU A 261 -34.87 21.54 9.53
N PHE A 262 -33.78 20.79 9.42
CA PHE A 262 -33.26 20.26 8.16
C PHE A 262 -32.79 18.81 8.35
N ASN A 263 -32.94 17.99 7.30
CA ASN A 263 -32.36 16.64 7.26
C ASN A 263 -30.82 16.72 7.21
N ASP A 264 -30.16 15.74 7.82
CA ASP A 264 -28.70 15.60 7.71
C ASP A 264 -28.29 15.47 6.24
N ILE A 265 -27.35 16.33 5.81
CA ILE A 265 -26.86 16.44 4.42
C ILE A 265 -25.90 15.29 4.06
N ALA A 266 -25.55 14.44 5.04
CA ALA A 266 -24.59 13.35 4.87
C ALA A 266 -25.17 11.99 5.27
N VAL A 267 -25.23 11.05 4.31
CA VAL A 267 -25.58 9.66 4.57
C VAL A 267 -24.36 8.81 4.89
N SER A 268 -24.34 8.12 6.04
CA SER A 268 -23.31 7.11 6.32
C SER A 268 -23.52 5.86 5.45
N ALA A 269 -22.46 5.06 5.22
CA ALA A 269 -22.58 3.79 4.49
C ALA A 269 -23.66 2.86 5.09
N THR A 270 -23.88 2.94 6.40
CA THR A 270 -24.86 2.14 7.16
C THR A 270 -26.30 2.62 6.94
N ASN A 271 -26.52 3.93 6.78
CA ASN A 271 -27.86 4.52 6.58
C ASN A 271 -28.21 4.76 5.11
N PHE A 272 -27.23 4.71 4.21
CA PHE A 272 -27.39 4.88 2.76
C PHE A 272 -28.49 3.99 2.16
N ASN A 273 -28.53 2.70 2.51
CA ASN A 273 -29.57 1.80 1.98
C ASN A 273 -30.98 2.11 2.50
N LYS A 274 -31.10 2.68 3.70
CA LYS A 274 -32.41 3.13 4.23
C LYS A 274 -32.90 4.34 3.44
N GLU A 275 -31.99 5.24 3.10
CA GLU A 275 -32.31 6.43 2.31
C GLU A 275 -32.77 6.10 0.90
N LEU A 276 -32.06 5.19 0.23
CA LEU A 276 -32.50 4.68 -1.07
C LEU A 276 -33.90 4.07 -0.98
N LYS A 277 -34.24 3.37 0.11
CA LYS A 277 -35.56 2.78 0.29
C LYS A 277 -36.65 3.85 0.49
N ALA A 278 -36.38 4.89 1.27
CA ALA A 278 -37.33 5.97 1.54
C ALA A 278 -37.64 6.80 0.29
N THR A 279 -36.65 7.00 -0.58
CA THR A 279 -36.75 7.86 -1.78
C THR A 279 -37.05 7.08 -3.06
N MET A 280 -37.31 5.78 -2.94
CA MET A 280 -37.39 4.85 -4.07
C MET A 280 -38.45 5.26 -5.10
N ASP A 281 -39.66 5.58 -4.65
CA ASP A 281 -40.78 5.89 -5.55
C ASP A 281 -40.46 7.12 -6.43
N GLY A 282 -40.02 8.22 -5.83
CA GLY A 282 -39.65 9.44 -6.56
C GLY A 282 -38.50 9.21 -7.54
N ARG A 283 -37.44 8.50 -7.12
CA ARG A 283 -36.29 8.20 -7.99
C ARG A 283 -36.67 7.31 -9.16
N MET A 284 -37.47 6.27 -8.94
CA MET A 284 -37.87 5.34 -10.01
C MET A 284 -38.83 6.01 -11.00
N LYS A 285 -39.76 6.85 -10.53
CA LYS A 285 -40.65 7.64 -11.40
C LYS A 285 -39.86 8.57 -12.32
N LEU A 286 -38.92 9.33 -11.76
CA LEU A 286 -38.07 10.23 -12.55
C LEU A 286 -37.17 9.45 -13.52
N ALA A 287 -36.60 8.32 -13.10
CA ALA A 287 -35.81 7.47 -13.98
C ALA A 287 -36.63 6.93 -15.15
N ALA A 288 -37.88 6.52 -14.89
CA ALA A 288 -38.81 6.08 -15.92
C ALA A 288 -39.26 7.22 -16.85
N GLU A 289 -39.51 8.42 -16.31
CA GLU A 289 -39.83 9.61 -17.11
C GLU A 289 -38.70 9.93 -18.10
N ILE A 290 -37.45 9.96 -17.62
CA ILE A 290 -36.28 10.18 -18.48
C ILE A 290 -36.19 9.06 -19.54
N ALA A 291 -36.30 7.80 -19.14
CA ALA A 291 -36.21 6.67 -20.07
C ALA A 291 -37.35 6.66 -21.10
N ASN A 292 -38.55 7.09 -20.74
CA ASN A 292 -39.71 7.14 -21.63
C ASN A 292 -39.78 8.43 -22.47
N SER A 293 -38.98 9.45 -22.15
CA SER A 293 -38.91 10.69 -22.94
C SER A 293 -38.21 10.52 -24.30
N THR A 294 -37.60 9.35 -24.54
CA THR A 294 -36.89 9.04 -25.78
C THR A 294 -37.25 7.64 -26.30
N ASN A 295 -37.27 7.50 -27.63
CA ASN A 295 -37.36 6.20 -28.30
C ASN A 295 -35.98 5.57 -28.57
N GLU A 296 -34.90 6.27 -28.21
CA GLU A 296 -33.55 5.73 -28.30
C GLU A 296 -33.24 4.71 -27.19
N PRO A 297 -32.19 3.88 -27.35
CA PRO A 297 -31.76 2.95 -26.33
C PRO A 297 -31.30 3.63 -25.04
N VAL A 298 -31.76 3.12 -23.88
CA VAL A 298 -31.46 3.67 -22.55
C VAL A 298 -30.96 2.58 -21.60
N ILE A 299 -29.93 2.88 -20.81
CA ILE A 299 -29.52 2.03 -19.68
C ILE A 299 -29.95 2.69 -18.38
N VAL A 300 -30.68 1.95 -17.54
CA VAL A 300 -31.04 2.38 -16.19
C VAL A 300 -30.26 1.57 -15.15
N TRP A 301 -29.36 2.25 -14.44
CA TRP A 301 -28.50 1.68 -13.42
C TRP A 301 -29.17 1.71 -12.06
N ILE A 302 -29.46 0.52 -11.53
CA ILE A 302 -30.09 0.31 -10.22
C ILE A 302 -29.13 -0.32 -9.21
N LYS A 303 -29.50 -0.32 -7.94
CA LYS A 303 -28.72 -0.95 -6.85
C LYS A 303 -29.45 -2.13 -6.22
N ARG A 304 -30.77 -2.06 -6.15
CA ARG A 304 -31.60 -3.08 -5.49
C ARG A 304 -32.54 -3.77 -6.49
N ASN A 305 -33.00 -4.98 -6.17
CA ASN A 305 -33.91 -5.72 -7.07
C ASN A 305 -35.33 -5.13 -7.07
N ASP A 306 -35.78 -4.57 -5.94
CA ASP A 306 -37.08 -3.93 -5.80
C ASP A 306 -37.20 -2.67 -6.68
N GLU A 307 -36.11 -1.93 -6.86
CA GLU A 307 -36.01 -0.83 -7.85
C GLU A 307 -36.30 -1.31 -9.28
N GLY A 308 -35.71 -2.43 -9.69
CA GLY A 308 -35.94 -3.02 -11.01
C GLY A 308 -37.37 -3.50 -11.21
N ASP A 309 -37.99 -4.08 -10.17
CA ASP A 309 -39.39 -4.53 -10.21
C ASP A 309 -40.37 -3.35 -10.38
N ILE A 310 -40.06 -2.17 -9.81
CA ILE A 310 -40.85 -0.95 -10.03
C ILE A 310 -40.64 -0.42 -11.45
N LEU A 311 -39.39 -0.30 -11.90
CA LEU A 311 -39.08 0.23 -13.23
C LEU A 311 -39.68 -0.61 -14.35
N ARG A 312 -39.72 -1.95 -14.23
CA ARG A 312 -40.39 -2.81 -15.22
C ARG A 312 -41.90 -2.57 -15.33
N LYS A 313 -42.54 -2.05 -14.29
CA LYS A 313 -43.96 -1.64 -14.35
C LYS A 313 -44.13 -0.27 -15.03
N LEU A 314 -43.17 0.63 -14.83
CA LEU A 314 -43.18 2.00 -15.37
C LEU A 314 -42.63 2.09 -16.80
N ILE A 315 -41.83 1.11 -17.22
CA ILE A 315 -41.19 1.00 -18.54
C ILE A 315 -41.50 -0.40 -19.09
N PRO A 316 -42.67 -0.62 -19.71
CA PRO A 316 -43.15 -1.96 -20.07
C PRO A 316 -42.25 -2.72 -21.05
N ASP A 317 -41.48 -2.02 -21.88
CA ASP A 317 -40.55 -2.59 -22.86
C ASP A 317 -39.11 -2.78 -22.31
N ALA A 318 -38.89 -2.54 -21.01
CA ALA A 318 -37.60 -2.73 -20.39
C ALA A 318 -37.28 -4.21 -20.09
N VAL A 319 -36.04 -4.59 -20.36
CA VAL A 319 -35.49 -5.91 -20.01
C VAL A 319 -34.52 -5.75 -18.83
N GLU A 320 -34.76 -6.51 -17.78
CA GLU A 320 -33.92 -6.49 -16.57
C GLU A 320 -32.91 -7.65 -16.56
N VAL A 321 -31.69 -7.37 -16.13
CA VAL A 321 -30.66 -8.37 -15.83
C VAL A 321 -30.35 -8.37 -14.33
N LYS A 322 -30.66 -9.49 -13.66
CA LYS A 322 -30.50 -9.66 -12.21
C LYS A 322 -29.25 -10.48 -11.88
N GLY A 323 -28.69 -10.25 -10.68
CA GLY A 323 -27.54 -11.01 -10.20
C GLY A 323 -27.84 -12.50 -9.99
N SER A 324 -29.10 -12.85 -9.71
CA SER A 324 -29.59 -14.22 -9.54
C SER A 324 -29.88 -14.95 -10.86
N ASP A 325 -29.84 -14.26 -12.00
CA ASP A 325 -30.07 -14.91 -13.30
C ASP A 325 -28.97 -15.94 -13.58
N LYS A 326 -29.32 -17.03 -14.27
CA LYS A 326 -28.34 -18.03 -14.72
C LYS A 326 -27.32 -17.37 -15.66
N PRO A 327 -26.03 -17.79 -15.66
CA PRO A 327 -24.99 -17.16 -16.48
C PRO A 327 -25.37 -16.96 -17.96
N HIS A 328 -25.91 -17.99 -18.61
CA HIS A 328 -26.34 -17.90 -20.02
C HIS A 328 -27.48 -16.89 -20.24
N ILE A 329 -28.38 -16.69 -19.27
CA ILE A 329 -29.48 -15.72 -19.37
C ILE A 329 -28.93 -14.30 -19.30
N LYS A 330 -27.98 -14.05 -18.39
CA LYS A 330 -27.30 -12.75 -18.29
C LYS A 330 -26.59 -12.43 -19.60
N GLU A 331 -25.80 -13.38 -20.09
CA GLU A 331 -25.04 -13.25 -21.33
C GLU A 331 -25.97 -12.93 -22.52
N ASN A 332 -27.03 -13.72 -22.72
CA ASN A 332 -27.99 -13.50 -23.80
C ASN A 332 -28.65 -12.13 -23.75
N ARG A 333 -29.13 -11.69 -22.58
CA ARG A 333 -29.80 -10.38 -22.44
C ARG A 333 -28.84 -9.20 -22.63
N LEU A 334 -27.65 -9.29 -22.06
CA LEU A 334 -26.65 -8.23 -22.18
C LEU A 334 -26.12 -8.10 -23.62
N LEU A 335 -25.90 -9.23 -24.31
CA LEU A 335 -25.56 -9.24 -25.74
C LEU A 335 -26.74 -8.77 -26.61
N GLY A 336 -27.97 -9.13 -26.25
CA GLY A 336 -29.16 -8.67 -26.97
C GLY A 336 -29.31 -7.15 -26.91
N PHE A 337 -29.05 -6.53 -25.75
CA PHE A 337 -28.99 -5.07 -25.68
C PHE A 337 -27.88 -4.50 -26.57
N ALA A 338 -26.67 -5.08 -26.56
CA ALA A 338 -25.57 -4.63 -27.40
C ALA A 338 -25.91 -4.66 -28.90
N LYS A 339 -26.73 -5.62 -29.34
CA LYS A 339 -27.21 -5.77 -30.72
C LYS A 339 -28.40 -4.86 -31.07
N GLY A 340 -29.04 -4.26 -30.07
CA GLY A 340 -30.24 -3.44 -30.24
C GLY A 340 -31.54 -4.24 -30.28
N ASP A 341 -31.57 -5.44 -29.71
CA ASP A 341 -32.76 -6.31 -29.69
C ASP A 341 -33.92 -5.72 -28.85
N PHE A 342 -33.60 -4.81 -27.92
CA PHE A 342 -34.58 -4.10 -27.09
C PHE A 342 -34.06 -2.72 -26.67
N ARG A 343 -34.98 -1.83 -26.33
CA ARG A 343 -34.70 -0.39 -26.10
C ARG A 343 -34.13 -0.10 -24.72
N VAL A 344 -34.68 -0.68 -23.64
CA VAL A 344 -34.28 -0.30 -22.27
C VAL A 344 -33.67 -1.46 -21.51
N LEU A 345 -32.43 -1.27 -21.03
CA LEU A 345 -31.74 -2.21 -20.15
C LEU A 345 -31.79 -1.72 -18.71
N ILE A 346 -32.38 -2.51 -17.81
CA ILE A 346 -32.32 -2.29 -16.36
C ILE A 346 -31.29 -3.25 -15.77
N THR A 347 -30.24 -2.73 -15.12
CA THR A 347 -29.23 -3.59 -14.51
C THR A 347 -28.44 -2.90 -13.41
N LYS A 348 -27.66 -3.68 -12.67
CA LYS A 348 -26.72 -3.16 -11.67
C LYS A 348 -25.37 -2.93 -12.30
N ALA A 349 -24.70 -1.82 -11.95
CA ALA A 349 -23.34 -1.53 -12.41
C ALA A 349 -22.40 -2.74 -12.22
N LYS A 350 -22.43 -3.38 -11.04
CA LYS A 350 -21.62 -4.57 -10.74
C LYS A 350 -21.80 -5.75 -11.71
N ILE A 351 -22.93 -5.86 -12.41
CA ILE A 351 -23.22 -6.94 -13.35
C ILE A 351 -22.72 -6.58 -14.75
N ALA A 352 -23.07 -5.39 -15.25
CA ALA A 352 -22.79 -5.00 -16.63
C ALA A 352 -21.57 -4.07 -16.79
N GLN A 353 -20.78 -3.86 -15.74
CA GLN A 353 -19.55 -3.06 -15.79
C GLN A 353 -18.39 -3.75 -16.52
N PHE A 354 -18.54 -4.96 -17.06
CA PHE A 354 -17.45 -5.73 -17.68
C PHE A 354 -17.67 -6.00 -19.18
N GLY A 355 -16.61 -5.81 -19.99
CA GLY A 355 -16.48 -6.29 -21.39
C GLY A 355 -17.32 -5.66 -22.51
N LEU A 356 -18.61 -5.41 -22.28
CA LEU A 356 -19.58 -5.22 -23.38
C LEU A 356 -19.56 -3.85 -24.05
N ASN A 357 -19.92 -3.77 -25.33
CA ASN A 357 -20.01 -2.55 -26.14
C ASN A 357 -21.44 -2.02 -26.28
N TYR A 358 -21.72 -0.82 -25.73
CA TYR A 358 -23.03 -0.16 -25.80
C TYR A 358 -22.95 1.24 -26.43
N GLN A 359 -22.03 1.46 -27.39
CA GLN A 359 -21.89 2.75 -28.08
C GLN A 359 -23.16 3.25 -28.78
N HIS A 360 -24.06 2.35 -29.15
CA HIS A 360 -25.34 2.72 -29.75
C HIS A 360 -26.30 3.42 -28.74
N CYS A 361 -26.05 3.27 -27.43
CA CYS A 361 -26.82 3.90 -26.36
C CYS A 361 -26.17 5.22 -25.93
N LYS A 362 -26.88 6.34 -26.09
CA LYS A 362 -26.38 7.70 -25.79
C LYS A 362 -26.89 8.24 -24.46
N THR A 363 -27.87 7.57 -23.84
CA THR A 363 -28.53 8.03 -22.62
C THR A 363 -28.40 6.97 -21.53
N GLN A 364 -27.80 7.34 -20.39
CA GLN A 364 -27.75 6.50 -19.21
C GLN A 364 -28.38 7.20 -18.01
N VAL A 365 -29.13 6.45 -17.21
CA VAL A 365 -29.80 6.95 -16.01
C VAL A 365 -29.27 6.21 -14.79
N PHE A 366 -28.52 6.91 -13.94
CA PHE A 366 -28.10 6.41 -12.64
C PHE A 366 -29.19 6.68 -11.63
N ALA A 367 -30.15 5.77 -11.56
CA ALA A 367 -31.30 5.88 -10.66
C ALA A 367 -30.88 5.80 -9.18
N SER A 368 -29.80 5.06 -8.89
CA SER A 368 -29.28 4.84 -7.53
C SER A 368 -27.75 5.04 -7.48
N LEU A 369 -27.28 6.28 -7.50
CA LEU A 369 -25.85 6.61 -7.42
C LEU A 369 -25.22 6.18 -6.09
N ASP A 370 -23.99 5.67 -6.09
CA ASP A 370 -23.28 5.27 -4.88
C ASP A 370 -21.83 5.78 -4.79
N PHE A 371 -21.11 5.43 -3.72
CA PHE A 371 -19.76 5.93 -3.45
C PHE A 371 -18.65 5.39 -4.39
N SER A 372 -19.01 4.56 -5.39
CA SER A 372 -18.05 3.89 -6.27
C SER A 372 -17.78 4.69 -7.55
N PHE A 373 -16.72 5.50 -7.54
CA PHE A 373 -16.20 6.15 -8.75
C PHE A 373 -15.84 5.14 -9.84
N GLU A 374 -15.22 4.02 -9.43
CA GLU A 374 -15.11 2.75 -10.17
C GLU A 374 -16.31 2.44 -11.08
N GLY A 375 -17.39 2.06 -10.40
CA GLY A 375 -18.59 1.58 -11.06
C GLY A 375 -19.18 2.63 -12.00
N LEU A 376 -19.21 3.90 -11.57
CA LEU A 376 -19.69 5.01 -12.39
C LEU A 376 -18.84 5.19 -13.66
N TYR A 377 -17.52 5.26 -13.52
CA TYR A 377 -16.59 5.44 -14.63
C TYR A 377 -16.72 4.31 -15.66
N GLN A 378 -16.68 3.06 -15.20
CA GLN A 378 -16.77 1.89 -16.07
C GLN A 378 -18.12 1.78 -16.77
N ALA A 379 -19.22 2.12 -16.08
CA ALA A 379 -20.57 2.13 -16.64
C ALA A 379 -20.73 3.20 -17.74
N VAL A 380 -20.29 4.45 -17.48
CA VAL A 380 -20.33 5.54 -18.47
C VAL A 380 -19.52 5.20 -19.71
N ARG A 381 -18.32 4.64 -19.52
CA ARG A 381 -17.45 4.19 -20.61
C ARG A 381 -18.03 3.04 -21.43
N ARG A 382 -19.17 2.45 -21.02
CA ARG A 382 -19.90 1.49 -21.86
C ARG A 382 -20.47 2.15 -23.12
N SER A 383 -20.91 3.39 -23.01
CA SER A 383 -21.43 4.19 -24.13
C SER A 383 -20.39 5.17 -24.67
N TYR A 384 -19.59 5.76 -23.78
CA TYR A 384 -18.67 6.85 -24.11
C TYR A 384 -17.22 6.35 -24.30
N ARG A 385 -16.92 5.85 -25.50
CA ARG A 385 -15.61 5.30 -25.90
C ARG A 385 -15.30 5.54 -27.39
N PHE A 386 -14.06 5.25 -27.81
CA PHE A 386 -13.58 5.39 -29.21
C PHE A 386 -14.56 4.82 -30.25
N GLY A 387 -15.00 5.66 -31.19
CA GLY A 387 -16.02 5.33 -32.20
C GLY A 387 -17.41 5.89 -31.88
N GLN A 388 -17.59 6.54 -30.72
CA GLN A 388 -18.79 7.29 -30.41
C GLN A 388 -18.82 8.60 -31.22
N ASN A 389 -19.90 8.81 -31.97
CA ASN A 389 -20.07 9.98 -32.84
C ASN A 389 -21.12 10.96 -32.33
N ASN A 390 -21.85 10.61 -31.27
CA ASN A 390 -22.92 11.45 -30.71
C ASN A 390 -22.59 11.84 -29.27
N ASP A 391 -23.13 12.99 -28.86
CA ASP A 391 -23.10 13.41 -27.47
C ASP A 391 -23.78 12.37 -26.57
N VAL A 392 -23.22 12.16 -25.38
CA VAL A 392 -23.71 11.18 -24.41
C VAL A 392 -24.20 11.90 -23.16
N ASN A 393 -25.44 11.62 -22.77
CA ASN A 393 -26.13 12.21 -21.63
C ASN A 393 -26.18 11.22 -20.46
N ILE A 394 -25.61 11.62 -19.33
CA ILE A 394 -25.57 10.83 -18.10
C ILE A 394 -26.43 11.52 -17.03
N HIS A 395 -27.61 10.97 -16.77
CA HIS A 395 -28.54 11.48 -15.77
C HIS A 395 -28.20 10.90 -14.39
N LEU A 396 -27.83 11.76 -13.44
CA LEU A 396 -27.50 11.37 -12.07
C LEU A 396 -28.67 11.73 -11.14
N ILE A 397 -29.43 10.73 -10.70
CA ILE A 397 -30.52 10.95 -9.75
C ILE A 397 -29.97 10.83 -8.32
N THR A 398 -30.01 11.94 -7.60
CA THR A 398 -29.51 12.06 -6.22
C THR A 398 -30.57 12.67 -5.31
N THR A 399 -30.34 12.62 -4.00
CA THR A 399 -31.17 13.28 -3.00
C THR A 399 -30.40 14.43 -2.36
N ASP A 400 -31.11 15.37 -1.74
CA ASP A 400 -30.52 16.44 -0.92
C ASP A 400 -29.62 15.90 0.22
N THR A 401 -29.93 14.72 0.75
CA THR A 401 -29.16 14.01 1.78
C THR A 401 -27.90 13.28 1.26
N MET A 402 -27.68 13.22 -0.06
CA MET A 402 -26.60 12.45 -0.70
C MET A 402 -25.39 13.30 -1.14
N GLN A 403 -25.25 14.54 -0.67
CA GLN A 403 -24.12 15.40 -1.09
C GLN A 403 -22.74 14.81 -0.78
N ASN A 404 -22.62 14.03 0.29
CA ASN A 404 -21.38 13.35 0.64
C ASN A 404 -21.01 12.21 -0.34
N VAL A 405 -21.99 11.62 -1.03
CA VAL A 405 -21.77 10.64 -2.11
C VAL A 405 -21.15 11.32 -3.31
N VAL A 406 -21.77 12.42 -3.76
CA VAL A 406 -21.34 13.21 -4.92
C VAL A 406 -19.94 13.78 -4.72
N SER A 407 -19.71 14.45 -3.58
CA SER A 407 -18.38 14.96 -3.22
C SER A 407 -17.32 13.86 -3.12
N SER A 408 -17.67 12.65 -2.64
CA SER A 408 -16.75 11.50 -2.65
C SER A 408 -16.38 11.06 -4.06
N ILE A 409 -17.33 11.03 -5.01
CA ILE A 409 -17.07 10.70 -6.41
C ILE A 409 -16.13 11.74 -7.02
N HIS A 410 -16.45 13.04 -6.88
CA HIS A 410 -15.61 14.11 -7.44
C HIS A 410 -14.20 14.11 -6.88
N ARG A 411 -14.03 13.88 -5.58
CA ARG A 411 -12.70 13.77 -4.96
C ARG A 411 -11.90 12.63 -5.57
N LYS A 412 -12.49 11.44 -5.72
CA LYS A 412 -11.82 10.27 -6.32
C LYS A 412 -11.48 10.51 -7.80
N GLN A 413 -12.38 11.15 -8.55
CA GLN A 413 -12.13 11.52 -9.94
C GLN A 413 -10.95 12.49 -10.05
N LYS A 414 -10.89 13.51 -9.19
CA LYS A 414 -9.77 14.45 -9.14
C LYS A 414 -8.44 13.73 -8.88
N GLN A 415 -8.39 12.84 -7.88
CA GLN A 415 -7.20 12.04 -7.56
C GLN A 415 -6.78 11.15 -8.74
N PHE A 416 -7.73 10.53 -9.42
CA PHE A 416 -7.47 9.71 -10.61
C PHE A 416 -6.89 10.53 -11.77
N ASN A 417 -7.39 11.74 -11.99
CA ASN A 417 -6.88 12.65 -13.03
C ASN A 417 -5.47 13.19 -12.68
N GLU A 418 -5.23 13.52 -11.40
CA GLU A 418 -3.90 13.91 -10.93
C GLU A 418 -2.87 12.79 -11.13
N MET A 419 -3.23 11.55 -10.80
CA MET A 419 -2.39 10.38 -11.05
C MET A 419 -2.05 10.22 -12.53
N LYS A 420 -3.04 10.35 -13.43
CA LYS A 420 -2.82 10.32 -14.88
C LYS A 420 -1.79 11.36 -15.32
N GLN A 421 -1.96 12.60 -14.86
CA GLN A 421 -1.07 13.70 -15.23
C GLN A 421 0.37 13.47 -14.77
N GLU A 422 0.57 12.97 -13.54
CA GLU A 422 1.90 12.69 -13.00
C GLU A 422 2.59 11.52 -13.71
N MET A 423 1.84 10.46 -14.03
CA MET A 423 2.37 9.35 -14.83
C MET A 423 2.77 9.82 -16.24
N ASN A 424 1.91 10.59 -16.92
CA ASN A 424 2.25 11.13 -18.25
C ASN A 424 3.48 12.05 -18.21
N LYS A 425 3.64 12.85 -17.13
CA LYS A 425 4.81 13.71 -16.94
C LYS A 425 6.10 12.92 -16.74
N THR A 426 6.04 11.79 -16.03
CA THR A 426 7.21 10.95 -15.72
C THR A 426 7.55 9.97 -16.84
N MET A 427 6.58 9.50 -17.63
CA MET A 427 6.81 8.64 -18.80
C MET A 427 7.72 9.27 -19.86
N ASN A 428 7.81 10.60 -19.91
CA ASN A 428 8.68 11.36 -20.82
C ASN A 428 10.06 11.70 -20.23
N LYS A 429 10.34 11.30 -18.98
CA LYS A 429 11.65 11.45 -18.34
C LYS A 429 12.16 10.07 -17.95
N SER A 430 12.83 9.39 -18.89
CA SER A 430 13.57 8.17 -18.57
C SER A 430 14.79 8.52 -17.73
N LYS A 431 14.64 8.53 -16.40
CA LYS A 431 15.76 8.30 -15.49
C LYS A 431 15.61 6.89 -14.96
N GLU A 432 16.53 6.02 -15.35
CA GLU A 432 16.76 4.77 -14.66
C GLU A 432 17.10 5.11 -13.20
N MET A 433 16.29 4.63 -12.27
CA MET A 433 16.69 4.58 -10.87
C MET A 433 17.53 3.32 -10.69
N THR A 434 18.84 3.48 -10.70
CA THR A 434 19.78 2.48 -10.22
C THR A 434 19.59 2.25 -8.72
N ILE A 435 19.70 0.99 -8.31
CA ILE A 435 19.81 0.58 -6.91
C ILE A 435 21.13 1.16 -6.38
N GLY A 436 21.05 1.85 -5.25
CA GLY A 436 22.08 2.77 -4.79
C GLY A 436 23.38 2.11 -4.34
N GLU A 437 24.49 2.68 -4.77
CA GLU A 437 25.72 2.69 -3.98
C GLU A 437 25.47 3.55 -2.74
N PHE A 438 25.87 3.04 -1.57
CA PHE A 438 25.83 3.81 -0.34
C PHE A 438 27.07 4.69 -0.27
N ASP A 439 26.89 6.01 -0.24
CA ASP A 439 27.94 6.88 0.29
C ASP A 439 27.98 6.71 1.81
N ILE A 440 29.09 6.18 2.32
CA ILE A 440 29.39 6.20 3.76
C ILE A 440 29.89 7.60 4.09
N GLU A 441 29.24 8.26 5.05
CA GLU A 441 29.66 9.55 5.59
C GLU A 441 30.04 9.37 7.05
N GLU A 442 31.19 9.91 7.47
CA GLU A 442 31.68 9.87 8.86
C GLU A 442 31.84 11.30 9.39
N GLU A 443 31.36 11.54 10.61
CA GLU A 443 31.68 12.73 11.40
C GLU A 443 32.25 12.30 12.76
N LYS A 444 33.45 12.80 13.08
CA LYS A 444 34.19 12.40 14.27
C LYS A 444 34.92 13.57 14.90
N ASN A 445 34.86 13.64 16.23
CA ASN A 445 35.65 14.55 17.06
C ASN A 445 35.97 13.89 18.42
N GLU A 446 36.39 14.69 19.41
CA GLU A 446 36.73 14.23 20.76
C GLU A 446 35.53 13.79 21.62
N TYR A 447 34.30 14.13 21.21
CA TYR A 447 33.07 13.81 21.93
C TYR A 447 32.28 12.65 21.31
N TYR A 448 32.36 12.46 20.00
CA TYR A 448 31.62 11.39 19.31
C TYR A 448 32.27 10.90 18.01
N ASN A 449 31.82 9.73 17.54
CA ASN A 449 31.99 9.22 16.18
C ASN A 449 30.65 8.71 15.64
N ILE A 450 30.13 9.35 14.60
CA ILE A 450 28.88 8.95 13.96
C ILE A 450 29.10 8.65 12.47
N LYS A 451 28.43 7.61 11.97
CA LYS A 451 28.53 7.19 10.56
C LYS A 451 27.16 6.96 9.92
N ARG A 452 27.04 7.34 8.65
CA ARG A 452 25.91 6.99 7.80
C ARG A 452 26.17 5.66 7.11
N GLY A 453 25.29 4.68 7.30
CA GLY A 453 25.38 3.38 6.66
C GLY A 453 24.74 2.24 7.46
N ASP A 454 24.96 1.01 7.01
CA ASP A 454 24.43 -0.19 7.65
C ASP A 454 25.16 -0.48 8.98
N CYS A 455 24.39 -0.47 10.07
CA CYS A 455 24.90 -0.74 11.41
C CYS A 455 25.62 -2.09 11.55
N VAL A 456 25.23 -3.13 10.80
CA VAL A 456 25.84 -4.46 10.89
C VAL A 456 27.22 -4.50 10.22
N GLU A 457 27.43 -3.71 9.18
CA GLU A 457 28.74 -3.55 8.55
C GLU A 457 29.61 -2.57 9.34
N LEU A 458 29.07 -1.40 9.71
CA LEU A 458 29.83 -0.33 10.37
C LEU A 458 30.32 -0.72 11.76
N ILE A 459 29.55 -1.51 12.53
CA ILE A 459 29.97 -1.94 13.87
C ILE A 459 31.24 -2.82 13.85
N LYS A 460 31.57 -3.45 12.71
CA LYS A 460 32.79 -4.26 12.55
C LYS A 460 34.06 -3.43 12.65
N GLU A 461 33.97 -2.13 12.41
CA GLU A 461 35.08 -1.19 12.58
C GLU A 461 35.32 -0.81 14.05
N VAL A 462 34.34 -1.06 14.93
CA VAL A 462 34.48 -0.81 16.37
C VAL A 462 35.33 -1.93 16.99
N PRO A 463 36.38 -1.61 17.77
CA PRO A 463 37.23 -2.62 18.39
C PRO A 463 36.48 -3.56 19.36
N ASP A 464 37.05 -4.74 19.57
CA ASP A 464 36.55 -5.70 20.56
C ASP A 464 36.66 -5.12 21.98
N ASN A 465 35.66 -5.37 22.82
CA ASN A 465 35.65 -4.95 24.23
C ASN A 465 36.03 -3.48 24.45
N SER A 466 35.54 -2.56 23.61
CA SER A 466 35.84 -1.12 23.70
C SER A 466 34.63 -0.25 24.02
N VAL A 467 33.43 -0.83 24.12
CA VAL A 467 32.18 -0.10 24.36
C VAL A 467 31.71 -0.35 25.79
N GLY A 468 31.58 0.74 26.56
CA GLY A 468 31.17 0.70 27.96
C GLY A 468 29.67 0.47 28.16
N PHE A 469 28.84 0.90 27.21
CA PHE A 469 27.39 0.72 27.24
C PHE A 469 26.75 0.88 25.86
N SER A 470 25.61 0.24 25.63
CA SER A 470 24.79 0.52 24.45
C SER A 470 23.32 0.67 24.84
N ILE A 471 22.65 1.65 24.25
CA ILE A 471 21.20 1.84 24.39
C ILE A 471 20.59 2.22 23.05
N PHE A 472 19.46 1.61 22.72
CA PHE A 472 18.73 1.91 21.50
C PHE A 472 17.31 1.35 21.50
N SER A 473 16.51 1.79 20.53
CA SER A 473 15.24 1.18 20.16
C SER A 473 15.42 0.49 18.80
N PRO A 474 15.23 -0.84 18.66
CA PRO A 474 15.28 -1.49 17.36
C PRO A 474 14.06 -1.10 16.54
N PRO A 475 14.12 -1.15 15.20
CA PRO A 475 12.93 -0.96 14.39
C PRO A 475 11.90 -2.05 14.74
N PHE A 476 10.63 -1.67 14.93
CA PHE A 476 9.56 -2.58 15.34
C PHE A 476 9.07 -3.49 14.19
N ALA A 477 10.01 -4.20 13.55
CA ALA A 477 9.82 -5.04 12.38
C ALA A 477 8.91 -4.37 11.32
N GLU A 478 7.88 -5.08 10.87
CA GLU A 478 6.92 -4.66 9.85
C GLU A 478 6.02 -3.46 10.21
N LEU A 479 6.06 -2.94 11.45
CA LEU A 479 5.25 -1.78 11.83
C LEU A 479 5.78 -0.48 11.26
N TYR A 480 7.11 -0.37 11.13
CA TYR A 480 7.76 0.84 10.63
C TYR A 480 8.96 0.44 9.78
N THR A 481 8.94 0.89 8.53
CA THR A 481 10.10 0.82 7.65
C THR A 481 10.59 2.25 7.40
N TYR A 482 11.87 2.50 7.65
CA TYR A 482 12.40 3.86 7.79
C TYR A 482 13.08 4.37 6.52
N SER A 483 13.57 3.46 5.69
CA SER A 483 14.25 3.68 4.42
C SER A 483 13.89 2.58 3.40
N SER A 484 14.28 2.79 2.13
CA SER A 484 14.12 1.78 1.07
C SER A 484 15.34 0.87 0.92
N HIS A 485 16.29 0.95 1.83
CA HIS A 485 17.50 0.13 1.79
C HIS A 485 17.16 -1.30 2.21
N VAL A 486 17.88 -2.27 1.65
CA VAL A 486 17.63 -3.70 1.92
C VAL A 486 18.14 -4.07 3.31
N GLU A 487 19.15 -3.35 3.75
CA GLU A 487 19.83 -3.36 5.04
C GLU A 487 18.91 -2.82 6.15
N ASP A 488 17.85 -2.07 5.82
CA ASP A 488 16.86 -1.65 6.81
C ASP A 488 16.16 -2.88 7.39
N MET A 489 16.33 -3.12 8.69
CA MET A 489 15.70 -4.25 9.37
C MET A 489 14.17 -4.13 9.37
N GLY A 490 13.60 -2.92 9.26
CA GLY A 490 12.17 -2.71 9.04
C GLY A 490 11.68 -3.16 7.66
N ASN A 491 12.60 -3.38 6.70
CA ASN A 491 12.31 -3.95 5.38
C ASN A 491 12.41 -5.48 5.41
N SER A 492 11.65 -6.12 6.30
CA SER A 492 11.61 -7.58 6.45
C SER A 492 10.23 -8.11 6.04
N LYS A 493 10.19 -9.24 5.32
CA LYS A 493 8.93 -9.86 4.86
C LYS A 493 8.07 -10.38 6.01
N ASP A 494 8.72 -10.80 7.08
CA ASP A 494 8.10 -11.29 8.31
C ASP A 494 9.06 -11.06 9.50
N TYR A 495 8.59 -11.45 10.69
CA TYR A 495 9.36 -11.31 11.92
C TYR A 495 10.57 -12.25 12.00
N GLN A 496 10.55 -13.39 11.31
CA GLN A 496 11.68 -14.33 11.33
C GLN A 496 12.85 -13.77 10.53
N GLU A 497 12.58 -13.15 9.39
CA GLU A 497 13.58 -12.44 8.60
C GLU A 497 14.16 -11.26 9.40
N PHE A 498 13.32 -10.47 10.07
CA PHE A 498 13.78 -9.41 10.98
C PHE A 498 14.70 -9.96 12.07
N LEU A 499 14.29 -11.02 12.78
CA LEU A 499 15.07 -11.59 13.87
C LEU A 499 16.39 -12.18 13.39
N THR A 500 16.39 -12.79 12.19
CA THR A 500 17.63 -13.29 11.56
C THR A 500 18.60 -12.16 11.30
N GLN A 501 18.13 -11.04 10.74
CA GLN A 501 18.98 -9.86 10.51
C GLN A 501 19.47 -9.24 11.82
N PHE A 502 18.57 -9.09 12.79
CA PHE A 502 18.88 -8.54 14.11
C PHE A 502 19.92 -9.38 14.85
N GLN A 503 19.89 -10.70 14.69
CA GLN A 503 20.87 -11.62 15.29
C GLN A 503 22.31 -11.29 14.88
N PHE A 504 22.55 -10.89 13.63
CA PHE A 504 23.89 -10.47 13.17
C PHE A 504 24.39 -9.24 13.95
N LEU A 505 23.51 -8.28 14.24
CA LEU A 505 23.84 -7.13 15.07
C LEU A 505 24.11 -7.52 16.53
N VAL A 506 23.27 -8.38 17.11
CA VAL A 506 23.44 -8.83 18.51
C VAL A 506 24.78 -9.53 18.72
N LYS A 507 25.22 -10.31 17.73
CA LYS A 507 26.54 -10.96 17.74
C LYS A 507 27.68 -9.93 17.79
N GLU A 508 27.60 -8.90 16.97
CA GLU A 508 28.61 -7.82 16.96
C GLU A 508 28.54 -6.97 18.24
N LEU A 509 27.35 -6.73 18.79
CA LEU A 509 27.20 -6.09 20.10
C LEU A 509 27.92 -6.89 21.20
N TYR A 510 27.80 -8.22 21.20
CA TYR A 510 28.52 -9.06 22.15
C TYR A 510 30.05 -8.92 22.01
N ARG A 511 30.56 -8.79 20.78
CA ARG A 511 32.00 -8.59 20.52
C ARG A 511 32.50 -7.25 21.08
N VAL A 512 31.82 -6.15 20.79
CA VAL A 512 32.31 -4.78 21.09
C VAL A 512 32.09 -4.36 22.54
N ILE A 513 31.08 -4.90 23.22
CA ILE A 513 30.79 -4.55 24.61
C ILE A 513 31.89 -5.07 25.54
N GLU A 514 32.36 -4.24 26.46
CA GLU A 514 33.32 -4.61 27.50
C GLU A 514 32.75 -5.71 28.42
N SER A 515 33.64 -6.58 28.93
CA SER A 515 33.26 -7.60 29.91
C SER A 515 32.70 -6.96 31.19
N GLY A 516 31.57 -7.47 31.67
CA GLY A 516 30.85 -6.95 32.83
C GLY A 516 29.91 -5.77 32.56
N ARG A 517 29.82 -5.28 31.31
CA ARG A 517 28.98 -4.14 30.92
C ARG A 517 27.63 -4.52 30.33
N ASN A 518 26.78 -3.52 30.13
CA ASN A 518 25.37 -3.68 29.81
C ASN A 518 25.00 -3.16 28.41
N VAL A 519 23.93 -3.74 27.86
CA VAL A 519 23.18 -3.24 26.70
C VAL A 519 21.72 -3.08 27.12
N ALA A 520 21.11 -1.94 26.81
CA ALA A 520 19.72 -1.64 27.13
C ALA A 520 18.87 -1.46 25.85
N ILE A 521 17.80 -2.23 25.73
CA ILE A 521 16.92 -2.24 24.56
C ILE A 521 15.56 -1.67 24.94
N HIS A 522 15.19 -0.55 24.34
CA HIS A 522 13.84 -0.01 24.44
C HIS A 522 12.93 -0.73 23.45
N CYS A 523 11.83 -1.31 23.92
CA CYS A 523 10.86 -1.99 23.06
C CYS A 523 9.47 -2.02 23.69
N MET A 524 8.47 -2.50 22.96
CA MET A 524 7.13 -2.81 23.48
C MET A 524 6.58 -4.06 22.80
N ASP A 525 5.59 -4.70 23.41
CA ASP A 525 4.85 -5.78 22.75
C ASP A 525 3.92 -5.21 21.68
N LEU A 526 3.78 -5.95 20.58
CA LEU A 526 3.16 -5.42 19.38
C LEU A 526 1.69 -5.87 19.25
N PRO A 527 0.73 -4.97 18.92
CA PRO A 527 -0.66 -5.36 18.78
C PRO A 527 -0.89 -6.20 17.52
N ILE A 528 -1.58 -7.33 17.67
CA ILE A 528 -2.01 -8.21 16.56
C ILE A 528 -3.40 -7.79 16.10
N GLN A 529 -3.56 -7.66 14.78
CA GLN A 529 -4.81 -7.22 14.17
C GLN A 529 -5.57 -8.36 13.50
N LYS A 530 -6.89 -8.41 13.74
CA LYS A 530 -7.78 -9.44 13.16
C LYS A 530 -7.73 -9.50 11.63
N GLY A 531 -7.57 -8.34 10.98
CA GLY A 531 -7.50 -8.25 9.52
C GLY A 531 -6.23 -8.86 8.91
N LYS A 532 -5.17 -9.04 9.71
CA LYS A 532 -3.87 -9.54 9.25
C LYS A 532 -3.66 -11.01 9.62
N GLU A 533 -3.89 -11.36 10.87
CA GLU A 533 -3.57 -12.69 11.42
C GLU A 533 -4.81 -13.47 11.89
N GLY A 534 -6.01 -12.94 11.65
CA GLY A 534 -7.27 -13.62 11.95
C GLY A 534 -7.77 -13.46 13.39
N TYR A 535 -6.95 -12.93 14.30
CA TYR A 535 -7.32 -12.68 15.71
C TYR A 535 -6.79 -11.33 16.23
N ILE A 536 -7.27 -10.92 17.41
CA ILE A 536 -6.79 -9.72 18.13
C ILE A 536 -6.00 -10.20 19.34
N GLY A 537 -4.81 -9.65 19.54
CA GLY A 537 -3.93 -10.05 20.65
C GLY A 537 -2.69 -9.17 20.75
N LEU A 538 -1.68 -9.67 21.46
CA LEU A 538 -0.34 -9.09 21.51
C LEU A 538 0.67 -10.12 21.01
N ARG A 539 1.71 -9.61 20.35
CA ARG A 539 2.90 -10.35 19.95
C ARG A 539 3.99 -10.02 20.97
N ASP A 540 4.54 -11.06 21.57
CA ASP A 540 5.62 -10.99 22.55
C ASP A 540 6.96 -10.62 21.89
N PHE A 541 7.07 -9.36 21.47
CA PHE A 541 8.27 -8.85 20.83
C PHE A 541 9.41 -8.70 21.84
N SER A 542 9.09 -8.36 23.09
CA SER A 542 10.07 -8.30 24.16
C SER A 542 10.72 -9.68 24.41
N GLY A 543 9.94 -10.77 24.42
CA GLY A 543 10.46 -12.14 24.48
C GLY A 543 11.32 -12.53 23.28
N MET A 544 10.98 -12.07 22.07
CA MET A 544 11.82 -12.32 20.88
C MET A 544 13.20 -11.64 20.99
N ILE A 545 13.26 -10.43 21.53
CA ILE A 545 14.53 -9.74 21.81
C ILE A 545 15.32 -10.49 22.90
N LEU A 546 14.66 -10.94 23.97
CA LEU A 546 15.29 -11.76 25.02
C LEU A 546 16.01 -12.97 24.42
N ASP A 547 15.31 -13.73 23.57
CA ASP A 547 15.84 -14.93 22.94
C ASP A 547 17.04 -14.63 22.03
N ALA A 548 17.00 -13.52 21.27
CA ALA A 548 18.11 -13.11 20.40
C ALA A 548 19.39 -12.83 21.19
N PHE A 549 19.28 -12.11 22.31
CA PHE A 549 20.40 -11.80 23.20
C PHE A 549 20.95 -13.03 23.94
N HIS A 550 20.07 -13.91 24.44
CA HIS A 550 20.50 -15.15 25.09
C HIS A 550 21.31 -16.06 24.15
N LYS A 551 20.94 -16.14 22.86
CA LYS A 551 21.64 -16.96 21.87
C LYS A 551 23.11 -16.55 21.67
N GLU A 552 23.43 -15.26 21.79
CA GLU A 552 24.82 -14.75 21.68
C GLU A 552 25.56 -14.71 23.02
N GLY A 553 24.97 -15.24 24.10
CA GLY A 553 25.65 -15.38 25.39
C GLY A 553 25.50 -14.19 26.34
N PHE A 554 24.63 -13.23 26.05
CA PHE A 554 24.27 -12.21 27.04
C PHE A 554 23.43 -12.81 28.17
N ILE A 555 23.60 -12.27 29.39
CA ILE A 555 22.77 -12.59 30.55
C ILE A 555 21.64 -11.56 30.64
N TYR A 556 20.39 -12.01 30.73
CA TYR A 556 19.29 -11.11 31.05
C TYR A 556 19.44 -10.52 32.45
N HIS A 557 19.69 -9.22 32.52
CA HIS A 557 20.05 -8.53 33.75
C HIS A 557 18.83 -7.99 34.48
N SER A 558 17.99 -7.22 33.79
CA SER A 558 16.80 -6.61 34.36
C SER A 558 15.82 -6.13 33.28
N ARG A 559 14.60 -5.79 33.68
CA ARG A 559 13.62 -5.11 32.84
C ARG A 559 12.92 -4.03 33.63
N VAL A 560 12.86 -2.84 33.03
CA VAL A 560 12.10 -1.71 33.55
C VAL A 560 10.84 -1.53 32.72
N THR A 561 9.70 -1.32 33.39
CA THR A 561 8.45 -0.93 32.72
C THR A 561 8.35 0.59 32.69
N ILE A 562 8.23 1.18 31.51
CA ILE A 562 7.96 2.61 31.35
C ILE A 562 6.46 2.78 31.22
N TRP A 563 5.85 3.41 32.22
CA TRP A 563 4.40 3.54 32.30
C TRP A 563 3.86 4.40 31.15
N LYS A 564 2.69 4.03 30.61
CA LYS A 564 1.94 4.82 29.63
C LYS A 564 0.51 5.02 30.10
N ASP A 565 -0.03 6.19 29.81
CA ASP A 565 -1.45 6.48 30.06
C ASP A 565 -2.34 5.73 29.04
N PRO A 566 -3.15 4.74 29.48
CA PRO A 566 -4.05 4.01 28.59
C PRO A 566 -5.13 4.91 27.96
N VAL A 567 -5.47 6.05 28.57
CA VAL A 567 -6.42 7.01 28.00
C VAL A 567 -5.81 7.72 26.80
N VAL A 568 -4.54 8.13 26.89
CA VAL A 568 -3.82 8.74 25.76
C VAL A 568 -3.63 7.72 24.63
N GLU A 569 -3.26 6.48 24.96
CA GLU A 569 -3.16 5.40 23.97
C GLU A 569 -4.50 5.18 23.26
N MET A 570 -5.59 5.06 24.02
CA MET A 570 -6.94 4.89 23.50
C MET A 570 -7.38 6.05 22.61
N GLN A 571 -7.08 7.29 23.01
CA GLN A 571 -7.41 8.48 22.23
C GLN A 571 -6.72 8.47 20.86
N ARG A 572 -5.44 8.06 20.80
CA ARG A 572 -4.63 8.01 19.58
C ARG A 572 -4.94 6.81 18.69
N THR A 573 -5.05 5.61 19.27
CA THR A 573 -5.13 4.35 18.51
C THR A 573 -6.56 3.88 18.26
N LYS A 574 -7.51 4.32 19.08
CA LYS A 574 -8.88 3.79 19.12
C LYS A 574 -8.93 2.26 19.25
N ALA A 575 -7.91 1.65 19.88
CA ALA A 575 -7.80 0.20 20.03
C ALA A 575 -9.02 -0.37 20.75
N LEU A 576 -9.64 -1.40 20.15
CA LEU A 576 -10.89 -2.01 20.62
C LEU A 576 -10.85 -2.36 22.12
N GLY A 577 -9.74 -2.96 22.58
CA GLY A 577 -9.62 -3.43 23.96
C GLY A 577 -9.48 -2.32 25.01
N LEU A 578 -9.23 -1.08 24.60
CA LEU A 578 -9.20 0.09 25.49
C LEU A 578 -10.50 0.90 25.46
N LEU A 579 -11.47 0.55 24.60
CA LEU A 579 -12.73 1.28 24.54
C LEU A 579 -13.63 0.88 25.70
N HIS A 580 -14.06 1.86 26.51
CA HIS A 580 -14.98 1.62 27.62
C HIS A 580 -16.31 0.95 27.20
N LYS A 581 -16.78 1.22 25.97
CA LYS A 581 -17.93 0.51 25.39
C LYS A 581 -17.70 -1.00 25.30
N GLN A 582 -16.47 -1.42 25.01
CA GLN A 582 -16.12 -2.83 24.90
C GLN A 582 -16.20 -3.51 26.27
N VAL A 583 -15.76 -2.86 27.35
CA VAL A 583 -15.92 -3.36 28.73
C VAL A 583 -17.38 -3.71 29.04
N LYS A 584 -18.32 -2.85 28.63
CA LYS A 584 -19.77 -3.07 28.82
C LYS A 584 -20.37 -4.12 27.90
N LYS A 585 -19.74 -4.41 26.77
CA LYS A 585 -20.25 -5.35 25.75
C LYS A 585 -19.71 -6.75 25.98
N ASP A 586 -18.41 -6.86 26.18
CA ASP A 586 -17.65 -8.09 26.38
C ASP A 586 -16.27 -7.70 26.97
N SER A 587 -16.16 -7.83 28.29
CA SER A 587 -14.97 -7.47 29.05
C SER A 587 -13.77 -8.38 28.77
N THR A 588 -13.99 -9.59 28.24
CA THR A 588 -12.89 -10.51 27.88
C THR A 588 -12.07 -9.99 26.70
N MET A 589 -12.65 -9.09 25.89
CA MET A 589 -11.97 -8.38 24.80
C MET A 589 -11.31 -7.07 25.26
N SER A 590 -11.44 -6.70 26.53
CA SER A 590 -10.73 -5.54 27.10
C SER A 590 -9.28 -5.91 27.46
N ARG A 591 -8.35 -4.98 27.28
CA ARG A 591 -6.94 -5.13 27.68
C ARG A 591 -6.43 -3.90 28.41
N VAL A 592 -5.29 -4.02 29.08
CA VAL A 592 -4.55 -2.87 29.63
C VAL A 592 -3.80 -2.12 28.53
N GLY A 593 -3.35 -0.90 28.84
CA GLY A 593 -2.44 -0.15 27.97
C GLY A 593 -1.13 -0.92 27.76
N ILE A 594 -0.48 -0.70 26.62
CA ILE A 594 0.79 -1.36 26.30
C ILE A 594 1.92 -0.46 26.80
N PRO A 595 2.65 -0.83 27.87
CA PRO A 595 3.80 -0.06 28.33
C PRO A 595 4.98 -0.19 27.36
N ASP A 596 5.96 0.69 27.50
CA ASP A 596 7.30 0.42 26.95
C ASP A 596 8.13 -0.34 27.98
N TYR A 597 9.14 -1.06 27.51
CA TYR A 597 10.12 -1.76 28.31
C TYR A 597 11.51 -1.27 27.97
N LEU A 598 12.36 -1.15 29.00
CA LEU A 598 13.81 -1.10 28.84
C LEU A 598 14.37 -2.44 29.32
N MET A 599 14.74 -3.31 28.38
CA MET A 599 15.31 -4.61 28.69
C MET A 599 16.83 -4.50 28.74
N VAL A 600 17.43 -5.00 29.82
CA VAL A 600 18.87 -4.85 30.07
C VAL A 600 19.54 -6.20 30.04
N PHE A 601 20.63 -6.28 29.31
CA PHE A 601 21.43 -7.47 29.11
C PHE A 601 22.87 -7.19 29.50
N ARG A 602 23.54 -8.15 30.12
CA ARG A 602 24.94 -8.01 30.56
C ARG A 602 25.82 -9.02 29.85
N LYS A 603 26.97 -8.56 29.35
CA LYS A 603 28.05 -9.46 28.93
C LYS A 603 28.85 -9.84 30.17
N ASP A 604 28.92 -11.14 30.47
CA ASP A 604 29.71 -11.59 31.63
C ASP A 604 31.21 -11.65 31.31
N GLY A 605 32.04 -11.69 32.34
CA GLY A 605 33.50 -11.75 32.21
C GLY A 605 34.25 -10.98 33.31
N GLU A 606 35.56 -10.85 33.12
CA GLU A 606 36.42 -10.10 34.05
C GLU A 606 36.05 -8.61 34.08
N ARG A 607 35.98 -8.04 35.29
CA ARG A 607 35.50 -6.67 35.52
C ARG A 607 36.66 -5.73 35.81
N ASN A 608 37.40 -5.38 34.77
CA ASN A 608 38.59 -4.54 34.88
C ASN A 608 38.27 -3.04 35.02
N ASN A 609 37.08 -2.61 34.60
CA ASN A 609 36.59 -1.23 34.70
C ASN A 609 35.13 -1.21 35.21
N PRO A 610 34.87 -1.47 36.50
CA PRO A 610 33.51 -1.50 37.04
C PRO A 610 32.87 -0.10 37.03
N VAL A 611 31.55 -0.03 36.82
CA VAL A 611 30.79 1.22 36.98
C VAL A 611 30.74 1.60 38.46
N THR A 612 31.27 2.77 38.82
CA THR A 612 31.30 3.28 40.19
C THR A 612 30.50 4.58 40.29
N ASN A 613 29.24 4.47 40.70
CA ASN A 613 28.35 5.62 40.91
C ASN A 613 28.46 6.18 42.33
N THR A 614 29.68 6.58 42.73
CA THR A 614 29.97 7.05 44.09
C THR A 614 29.22 8.32 44.48
N GLU A 615 28.75 9.09 43.48
CA GLU A 615 28.04 10.35 43.67
C GLU A 615 26.52 10.22 43.53
N LEU A 616 25.98 9.03 43.24
CA LEU A 616 24.55 8.83 43.04
C LEU A 616 23.82 8.79 44.40
N PRO A 617 22.93 9.77 44.70
CA PRO A 617 22.20 9.79 45.96
C PRO A 617 21.26 8.58 46.09
N VAL A 618 21.09 8.08 47.33
CA VAL A 618 20.29 6.87 47.61
C VAL A 618 18.83 7.03 47.21
N ASP A 619 18.23 8.20 47.43
CA ASP A 619 16.86 8.53 47.05
C ASP A 619 16.68 8.56 45.53
N LEU A 620 17.66 9.12 44.80
CA LEU A 620 17.66 9.09 43.34
C LEU A 620 17.84 7.66 42.82
N TRP A 621 18.72 6.87 43.42
CA TRP A 621 18.88 5.45 43.11
C TRP A 621 17.59 4.67 43.35
N GLN A 622 16.87 4.89 44.47
CA GLN A 622 15.60 4.22 44.74
C GLN A 622 14.56 4.49 43.64
N LYS A 623 14.54 5.73 43.14
CA LYS A 623 13.69 6.12 42.01
C LYS A 623 14.07 5.38 40.72
N TYR A 624 15.37 5.27 40.43
CA TYR A 624 15.88 4.57 39.26
C TYR A 624 15.71 3.05 39.35
N ALA A 625 15.87 2.48 40.54
CA ALA A 625 15.73 1.05 40.84
C ALA A 625 14.26 0.59 40.87
N SER A 626 13.30 1.53 40.81
CA SER A 626 11.89 1.18 40.69
C SER A 626 11.66 0.31 39.44
N PRO A 627 10.94 -0.82 39.55
CA PRO A 627 10.63 -1.68 38.41
C PRO A 627 9.70 -1.01 37.40
N VAL A 628 9.05 0.10 37.81
CA VAL A 628 8.20 0.93 36.96
C VAL A 628 8.64 2.38 37.05
N TRP A 629 8.94 2.99 35.90
CA TRP A 629 9.22 4.41 35.81
C TRP A 629 7.93 5.15 35.41
N TYR A 630 7.28 5.72 36.42
CA TYR A 630 6.00 6.45 36.27
C TYR A 630 6.17 7.88 35.72
N ASP A 631 7.38 8.42 35.79
CA ASP A 631 7.64 9.84 35.63
C ASP A 631 8.50 10.18 34.40
N ILE A 632 8.62 9.24 33.47
CA ILE A 632 9.21 9.52 32.16
C ILE A 632 8.24 10.38 31.36
N ASN A 633 8.66 11.61 31.03
CA ASN A 633 7.89 12.49 30.17
C ASN A 633 8.05 12.07 28.70
N TYR A 634 7.00 11.50 28.11
CA TYR A 634 7.00 11.06 26.71
C TYR A 634 7.19 12.18 25.68
N SER A 635 6.91 13.42 26.06
CA SER A 635 7.11 14.57 25.17
C SER A 635 8.55 15.10 25.19
N ASP A 636 9.34 14.67 26.18
CA ASP A 636 10.73 15.08 26.35
C ASP A 636 11.66 14.24 25.47
N THR A 637 11.71 14.66 24.22
CA THR A 637 12.47 14.08 23.11
C THR A 637 13.08 15.24 22.34
N LEU A 638 14.14 15.00 21.56
CA LEU A 638 14.72 16.05 20.72
C LEU A 638 13.64 16.62 19.77
N GLN A 639 13.31 17.90 19.97
CA GLN A 639 12.19 18.57 19.31
C GLN A 639 12.60 19.08 17.93
N TYR A 640 11.76 18.82 16.93
CA TYR A 640 11.87 19.34 15.58
C TYR A 640 11.52 20.84 15.52
N ARG A 641 12.51 21.74 15.48
CA ARG A 641 12.27 23.19 15.33
C ARG A 641 13.05 23.91 14.22
N SER A 642 13.94 23.26 13.49
CA SER A 642 14.66 23.86 12.38
C SER A 642 14.34 23.13 11.08
N ALA A 643 13.85 23.87 10.08
CA ALA A 643 13.47 23.43 8.73
C ALA A 643 12.10 22.70 8.59
N ARG A 644 11.00 23.44 8.75
CA ARG A 644 9.71 23.06 8.14
C ARG A 644 9.70 23.47 6.67
N THR A 645 9.74 22.52 5.75
CA THR A 645 9.08 22.69 4.45
C THR A 645 7.76 21.91 4.44
N GLU A 646 6.78 22.32 3.63
CA GLU A 646 5.49 21.61 3.50
C GLU A 646 5.62 20.14 3.04
N ARG A 647 6.84 19.67 2.73
CA ARG A 647 7.15 18.31 2.24
C ARG A 647 7.72 17.36 3.30
N ASP A 648 8.00 17.85 4.52
CA ASP A 648 8.64 17.08 5.59
C ASP A 648 7.64 16.28 6.43
N GLU A 649 8.01 15.06 6.81
CA GLU A 649 7.09 14.06 7.38
C GLU A 649 7.14 13.96 8.91
N LYS A 650 5.99 13.61 9.50
CA LYS A 650 5.72 13.58 10.95
C LYS A 650 6.25 12.35 11.72
N HIS A 651 7.08 11.48 11.13
CA HIS A 651 7.40 10.15 11.71
C HIS A 651 8.78 10.06 12.34
N ILE A 652 9.12 11.03 13.18
CA ILE A 652 10.25 10.92 14.07
C ILE A 652 9.68 10.60 15.45
N CYS A 653 10.02 9.45 16.00
CA CYS A 653 9.70 9.07 17.39
C CYS A 653 11.00 8.79 18.11
N PRO A 654 11.72 9.84 18.56
CA PRO A 654 12.97 9.66 19.27
C PRO A 654 12.70 8.97 20.60
N LEU A 655 13.67 8.18 21.09
CA LEU A 655 13.64 7.67 22.44
C LEU A 655 13.64 8.85 23.44
N GLN A 656 12.90 8.71 24.55
CA GLN A 656 12.76 9.80 25.52
C GLN A 656 14.10 10.10 26.19
N LEU A 657 14.49 11.37 26.24
CA LEU A 657 15.75 11.80 26.85
C LEU A 657 15.87 11.35 28.32
N PRO A 658 14.82 11.45 29.16
CA PRO A 658 14.88 10.97 30.55
C PRO A 658 15.12 9.46 30.67
N THR A 659 14.68 8.66 29.69
CA THR A 659 14.93 7.21 29.68
C THR A 659 16.42 6.94 29.46
N ILE A 660 17.01 7.63 28.48
CA ILE A 660 18.43 7.52 28.12
C ILE A 660 19.31 8.02 29.26
N GLU A 661 18.98 9.18 29.83
CA GLU A 661 19.71 9.80 30.94
C GLU A 661 19.85 8.84 32.12
N ARG A 662 18.74 8.21 32.55
CA ARG A 662 18.76 7.24 33.66
C ARG A 662 19.65 6.06 33.38
N ALA A 663 19.55 5.51 32.17
CA ALA A 663 20.33 4.35 31.77
C ALA A 663 21.84 4.66 31.74
N ILE A 664 22.21 5.81 31.18
CA ILE A 664 23.60 6.28 31.15
C ILE A 664 24.10 6.53 32.58
N HIS A 665 23.31 7.19 33.43
CA HIS A 665 23.69 7.46 34.82
C HIS A 665 23.91 6.17 35.62
N LEU A 666 23.07 5.14 35.44
CA LEU A 666 23.17 3.88 36.18
C LEU A 666 24.34 3.00 35.72
N TRP A 667 24.60 2.92 34.42
CA TRP A 667 25.42 1.85 33.85
C TRP A 667 26.68 2.31 33.11
N THR A 668 27.08 3.58 33.29
CA THR A 668 28.32 4.11 32.72
C THR A 668 29.10 4.96 33.71
N ASN A 669 30.43 4.89 33.62
CA ASN A 669 31.34 5.88 34.19
C ASN A 669 31.43 7.10 33.26
N ILE A 670 31.86 8.24 33.80
CA ILE A 670 32.23 9.41 32.98
C ILE A 670 33.40 9.00 32.07
N GLY A 671 33.35 9.40 30.80
CA GLY A 671 34.34 9.02 29.79
C GLY A 671 34.12 7.67 29.11
N ASP A 672 33.19 6.83 29.59
CA ASP A 672 32.82 5.59 28.89
C ASP A 672 32.28 5.88 27.48
N SER A 673 32.45 4.92 26.56
CA SER A 673 31.82 4.95 25.24
C SER A 673 30.39 4.41 25.28
N VAL A 674 29.45 5.16 24.71
CA VAL A 674 28.02 4.81 24.58
C VAL A 674 27.67 4.63 23.11
N LEU A 675 27.26 3.42 22.73
CA LEU A 675 26.95 3.06 21.34
C LEU A 675 25.45 2.95 21.08
N THR A 676 24.98 3.50 19.95
CA THR A 676 23.65 3.21 19.38
C THR A 676 23.76 2.75 17.92
N PRO A 677 23.27 1.55 17.56
CA PRO A 677 23.24 1.08 16.17
C PRO A 677 22.06 1.65 15.36
N PHE A 678 21.09 2.29 16.02
CA PHE A 678 19.93 2.91 15.40
C PHE A 678 19.82 4.37 15.88
N MET A 679 20.76 5.20 15.46
CA MET A 679 20.94 6.54 16.00
C MET A 679 19.74 7.47 15.74
N GLY A 680 18.99 7.28 14.65
CA GLY A 680 17.87 8.13 14.29
C GLY A 680 18.30 9.59 14.23
N ILE A 681 17.66 10.44 15.05
CA ILE A 681 18.00 11.87 15.14
C ILE A 681 19.03 12.19 16.23
N GLY A 682 19.70 11.18 16.78
CA GLY A 682 20.86 11.33 17.65
C GLY A 682 20.56 11.44 19.14
N SER A 683 19.38 11.05 19.64
CA SER A 683 18.99 11.22 21.05
C SER A 683 19.97 10.56 22.03
N GLU A 684 20.43 9.36 21.73
CA GLU A 684 21.34 8.59 22.58
C GLU A 684 22.74 9.19 22.60
N VAL A 685 23.26 9.58 21.43
CA VAL A 685 24.56 10.24 21.29
C VAL A 685 24.54 11.63 21.93
N PHE A 686 23.48 12.40 21.69
CA PHE A 686 23.23 13.70 22.32
C PHE A 686 23.33 13.62 23.84
N GLN A 687 22.61 12.68 24.44
CA GLN A 687 22.57 12.54 25.90
C GLN A 687 23.92 12.02 26.44
N ALA A 688 24.59 11.11 25.73
CA ALA A 688 25.93 10.65 26.10
C ALA A 688 26.94 11.81 26.15
N VAL A 689 26.99 12.62 25.09
CA VAL A 689 27.89 13.79 25.00
C VAL A 689 27.61 14.78 26.12
N LYS A 690 26.32 15.13 26.32
CA LYS A 690 25.86 16.04 27.39
C LYS A 690 26.28 15.56 28.79
N MET A 691 26.27 14.25 29.00
CA MET A 691 26.65 13.62 30.26
C MET A 691 28.15 13.30 30.37
N GLY A 692 28.98 13.73 29.42
CA GLY A 692 30.44 13.53 29.49
C GLY A 692 30.91 12.13 29.11
N ARG A 693 30.14 11.41 28.30
CA ARG A 693 30.51 10.12 27.70
C ARG A 693 30.88 10.32 26.22
N TYR A 694 31.61 9.38 25.65
CA TYR A 694 31.93 9.39 24.22
C TYR A 694 30.82 8.69 23.43
N GLY A 695 30.20 9.37 22.47
CA GLY A 695 29.07 8.82 21.72
C GLY A 695 29.50 8.10 20.43
N ILE A 696 28.96 6.92 20.16
CA ILE A 696 29.13 6.19 18.90
C ILE A 696 27.76 5.93 18.29
N GLY A 697 27.54 6.28 17.02
CA GLY A 697 26.22 6.18 16.40
C GLY A 697 26.24 5.77 14.93
N PHE A 698 25.32 4.89 14.54
CA PHE A 698 25.10 4.53 13.14
C PHE A 698 23.68 4.89 12.72
N GLU A 699 23.52 5.48 11.53
CA GLU A 699 22.20 5.78 10.96
C GLU A 699 22.19 5.48 9.47
N LEU A 700 21.17 4.75 9.01
CA LEU A 700 21.08 4.37 7.61
C LEU A 700 20.53 5.50 6.73
N LYS A 701 19.60 6.31 7.26
CA LYS A 701 18.86 7.33 6.51
C LYS A 701 19.56 8.69 6.56
N GLU A 702 19.96 9.19 5.40
CA GLU A 702 20.65 10.49 5.23
C GLU A 702 19.95 11.66 5.93
N SER A 703 18.63 11.80 5.76
CA SER A 703 17.89 12.91 6.40
C SER A 703 17.92 12.86 7.93
N TYR A 704 18.00 11.66 8.52
CA TYR A 704 18.08 11.49 9.97
C TYR A 704 19.50 11.71 10.44
N PHE A 705 20.49 11.17 9.71
CA PHE A 705 21.90 11.43 9.95
C PHE A 705 22.20 12.93 9.99
N GLN A 706 21.77 13.69 8.98
CA GLN A 706 22.02 15.13 8.93
C GLN A 706 21.35 15.91 10.07
N LEU A 707 20.18 15.46 10.54
CA LEU A 707 19.53 16.04 11.71
C LEU A 707 20.25 15.66 13.01
N ALA A 708 20.75 14.43 13.11
CA ALA A 708 21.54 13.97 14.24
C ALA A 708 22.81 14.82 14.42
N LYS A 709 23.54 15.11 13.32
CA LYS A 709 24.72 16.00 13.34
C LYS A 709 24.41 17.32 14.05
N ASN A 710 23.35 18.00 13.60
CA ASN A 710 22.94 19.30 14.16
C ASN A 710 22.57 19.20 15.65
N ASN A 711 21.85 18.16 16.06
CA ASN A 711 21.45 17.97 17.46
C ASN A 711 22.68 17.68 18.34
N ILE A 712 23.56 16.77 17.90
CA ILE A 712 24.74 16.39 18.68
C ILE A 712 25.72 17.56 18.79
N GLU A 713 25.87 18.37 17.74
CA GLU A 713 26.66 19.61 17.77
C GLU A 713 26.14 20.58 18.84
N SER A 714 24.81 20.71 19.00
CA SER A 714 24.25 21.57 20.05
C SER A 714 24.56 21.05 21.46
N ALA A 715 24.62 19.73 21.68
CA ALA A 715 25.07 19.18 22.96
C ALA A 715 26.54 19.50 23.28
N VAL A 716 27.41 19.49 22.26
CA VAL A 716 28.82 19.90 22.42
C VAL A 716 28.91 21.37 22.82
N GLN A 717 28.12 22.25 22.20
CA GLN A 717 28.08 23.67 22.52
C GLN A 717 27.54 23.93 23.94
N GLU A 718 26.47 23.25 24.37
CA GLU A 718 25.93 23.35 25.74
C GLU A 718 27.00 22.95 26.79
N LYS A 719 27.77 21.90 26.50
CA LYS A 719 28.85 21.44 27.38
C LYS A 719 29.99 22.47 27.49
N ALA A 720 30.42 23.04 26.36
CA ALA A 720 31.46 24.06 26.32
C ALA A 720 31.08 25.32 27.11
N GLN A 721 29.81 25.75 27.05
CA GLN A 721 29.31 26.89 27.84
C GLN A 721 29.33 26.60 29.34
N THR A 722 28.99 25.38 29.76
CA THR A 722 28.97 25.00 31.18
C THR A 722 30.38 24.94 31.79
N SER A 723 31.42 24.70 30.97
CA SER A 723 32.83 24.73 31.42
C SER A 723 33.47 26.12 31.48
N LEU A 724 32.78 27.17 30.99
CA LEU A 724 33.26 28.56 30.97
C LEU A 724 32.79 29.40 32.17
N PHE A 725 31.92 28.84 33.01
CA PHE A 725 31.44 29.41 34.27
C PHE A 725 31.88 28.52 35.44
#